data_AF-A0A0Q5ZB64-F1
#
_entry.id   AF-A0A0Q5ZB64-F1
#
_cell.length_a   1.000
_cell.length_b   1.000
_cell.length_c   1.000
_cell.angle_alpha   90.00
_cell.angle_beta   90.00
_cell.angle_gamma   90.00
#
_symmetry.space_group_name_H-M   'P 1'
#
loop_
_entity.id
_entity.type
_entity.pdbx_description
1 polymer ?
#
loop_
_entity_poly.entity_id
_entity_poly.type
_entity_poly.pdbx_seq_one_letter_code
_entity_poly.pdbx_strand_id
1 'polypeptide(L)'
;MRLLVATALAGVAPWALPEIAQAPLLNRSNSVAPNLMLLLDTSGSMIGTSGSGIYEHGDPSDTGPIGPGSVWGRNSPDINKLHYDPRVRYYPRVAYDGTALAEDSPDPNNSAHHRWDVYFRINPGQPYTTGNDSIGNYHPSYQPHVVAPASVVPGSTAPYPQNIDARVSPPLTTLMPKFVNRTDCVGATACTLFEERANYMRWRKWYRSRALMAETGLGFALQPVVADSIRLGWGEIYQVYNAGMLTAGVSSYSDGGGGGKDRFFNWLYSRTYANGTPNKWAVARAGNYFRRTDSDGPWATTPNPSSITVSSPSGGPTGPGAAELPTDHASCRRSFTLLVTDGYWNIGGPSNIGNFDSTRISVPQVAGPDYTQDATAPFTDSASNTLADIAMYYWGTDLRQDLPNRVPQVQTAAGLNPSTWQNTSFYAVTLGLLGDLPRTAAVTQSLYNGTQNWPTPVSNTPSTIDDTWHATINGRGELINARNAQELTDSISRVLSGVAGTPQTQSGVAVSAVFLRNGTRKYKPEYVPGIWSGRLSAVELDAVTGNEKNPRLVHWEVERGTDSNGDPISTIPSHSARNIATWTGTTGANFDAAATGLPASLVNYIRGDTNQEIRKGGFMRNRTARLGDIVNANPVYVRDNVDLGYDSLGLGDYREFMIVKMARPGVLFVGANDGMLHAFRDSDGVEIFAYVPRAVWPNLHRLAEPPPGFRHRYFVDGPQSETDAYLGGSWRNLLVGSTGAGAKAVYALDVTDSGNLQPGNVLWEVSDSTTGFANLGHVLSEVQTGVTAGGHWIAVFGNGFGSVNGYASLFVVNLHTGQLMAEFITHTGPGNGMGGVRLVQDGSRRVIGAYAGDLLGNIWKLDLTGAPANWRVGLGGAQLYAAGSGQPITAPPTVVPHPDRGHVVVFGTGKFFETSDASSPYTPQRLYGIWDAQPFGATSTPPGASISGTGRLVQRTITTTTIGQAQYFTVSSGPVAWGDGAGSGLRGWYLDLPNAGQRMINPLELLAGTFLLASTLSPESSAPPDVCVATGSGSGWVYIIDGVTGSGPTIAALDTNSDGLINDTDVVVGGYRDAVDGRPSPIRLQSPANSNRLCIETAQSICTQIRLQCGQLGAAACPVTPTAGIKSRSWRQLFMR
;
A
#
# COMPACT_ATOMS: atom_id res chain seq x y z
N MET A 1 -56.78 -7.72 42.59
CA MET A 1 -55.41 -7.36 43.01
C MET A 1 -54.48 -7.71 41.85
N ARG A 2 -53.80 -6.69 41.28
CA ARG A 2 -52.81 -6.73 40.18
C ARG A 2 -53.36 -6.87 38.74
N LEU A 3 -53.82 -5.73 38.23
CA LEU A 3 -53.63 -5.30 36.83
C LEU A 3 -52.58 -4.16 36.86
N LEU A 4 -51.78 -4.00 35.80
CA LEU A 4 -50.63 -3.08 35.60
C LEU A 4 -49.25 -3.66 35.97
N VAL A 5 -48.49 -4.09 34.96
CA VAL A 5 -47.14 -3.61 34.55
C VAL A 5 -46.73 -4.46 33.32
N ALA A 6 -46.99 -3.95 32.11
CA ALA A 6 -46.53 -4.58 30.87
C ALA A 6 -46.40 -3.54 29.75
N THR A 7 -45.66 -2.45 29.98
CA THR A 7 -45.22 -1.50 28.93
C THR A 7 -44.13 -0.58 29.49
N ALA A 8 -42.85 -0.98 29.40
CA ALA A 8 -41.68 -0.07 29.37
C ALA A 8 -40.36 -0.86 29.37
N LEU A 9 -40.06 -1.58 28.28
CA LEU A 9 -38.67 -1.95 27.95
C LEU A 9 -38.52 -1.81 26.43
N ALA A 10 -38.51 -0.56 25.97
CA ALA A 10 -37.92 -0.26 24.67
C ALA A 10 -36.41 -0.56 24.80
N GLY A 11 -35.98 -1.67 24.20
CA GLY A 11 -34.58 -2.04 24.13
C GLY A 11 -33.81 -0.91 23.46
N VAL A 12 -32.84 -0.36 24.18
CA VAL A 12 -31.82 0.50 23.61
C VAL A 12 -31.02 -0.40 22.67
N ALA A 13 -31.13 -0.18 21.36
CA ALA A 13 -30.25 -0.83 20.41
C ALA A 13 -28.79 -0.50 20.81
N PRO A 14 -27.87 -1.48 20.88
CA PRO A 14 -26.47 -1.18 21.13
C PRO A 14 -25.99 -0.25 20.01
N TRP A 15 -25.54 0.95 20.39
CA TRP A 15 -24.93 1.89 19.47
C TRP A 15 -23.67 1.22 18.92
N ALA A 16 -23.64 0.97 17.61
CA ALA A 16 -22.43 0.51 16.95
C ALA A 16 -21.39 1.63 17.08
N LEU A 17 -20.23 1.33 17.68
CA LEU A 17 -19.10 2.25 17.67
C LEU A 17 -18.69 2.50 16.21
N PRO A 18 -18.40 3.74 15.80
CA PRO A 18 -17.91 4.03 14.46
C PRO A 18 -16.62 3.21 14.19
N GLU A 19 -16.65 2.38 13.15
CA GLU A 19 -15.52 1.54 12.76
C GLU A 19 -14.57 2.36 11.88
N ILE A 20 -13.38 2.67 12.42
CA ILE A 20 -12.31 3.33 11.66
C ILE A 20 -11.93 2.44 10.49
N ALA A 21 -11.89 3.03 9.30
CA ALA A 21 -11.51 2.31 8.09
C ALA A 21 -10.14 1.66 8.28
N GLN A 22 -10.03 0.37 7.98
CA GLN A 22 -8.77 -0.39 8.02
C GLN A 22 -8.10 -0.48 6.64
N ALA A 23 -8.49 0.42 5.74
CA ALA A 23 -7.94 0.57 4.41
C ALA A 23 -8.00 2.05 3.96
N PRO A 24 -7.11 2.48 3.05
CA PRO A 24 -7.13 3.80 2.42
C PRO A 24 -8.53 4.24 1.95
N LEU A 25 -8.96 5.45 2.31
CA LEU A 25 -10.24 6.02 1.89
C LEU A 25 -10.17 6.91 0.63
N LEU A 26 -9.06 7.64 0.44
CA LEU A 26 -8.85 8.51 -0.74
C LEU A 26 -8.19 7.79 -1.91
N ASN A 27 -7.71 6.57 -1.69
CA ASN A 27 -7.16 5.75 -2.75
C ASN A 27 -8.14 4.64 -3.12
N ARG A 28 -8.60 4.69 -4.37
CA ARG A 28 -8.36 3.60 -5.34
C ARG A 28 -8.73 4.04 -6.76
N SER A 29 -7.69 4.24 -7.58
CA SER A 29 -7.43 3.50 -8.83
C SER A 29 -6.70 4.35 -9.87
N ASN A 30 -5.45 4.75 -9.62
CA ASN A 30 -4.50 4.68 -10.73
C ASN A 30 -4.12 3.22 -11.05
N SER A 31 -4.48 2.26 -10.19
CA SER A 31 -4.55 0.86 -10.56
C SER A 31 -5.96 0.54 -11.06
N VAL A 32 -6.28 0.98 -12.26
CA VAL A 32 -7.31 0.27 -13.01
C VAL A 32 -6.88 -1.20 -13.03
N ALA A 33 -7.70 -2.06 -12.41
CA ALA A 33 -7.35 -3.47 -12.20
C ALA A 33 -6.86 -4.09 -13.52
N PRO A 34 -5.64 -4.65 -13.55
CA PRO A 34 -5.10 -5.22 -14.77
C PRO A 34 -5.96 -6.41 -15.22
N ASN A 35 -6.06 -6.58 -16.53
CA ASN A 35 -6.67 -7.77 -17.09
C ASN A 35 -5.65 -8.90 -17.14
N LEU A 36 -6.03 -10.07 -16.63
CA LEU A 36 -5.31 -11.32 -16.80
C LEU A 36 -6.19 -12.28 -17.60
N MET A 37 -5.71 -12.69 -18.76
CA MET A 37 -6.30 -13.77 -19.55
C MET A 37 -5.53 -15.05 -19.28
N LEU A 38 -6.15 -16.00 -18.59
CA LEU A 38 -5.58 -17.32 -18.32
C LEU A 38 -6.00 -18.32 -19.40
N LEU A 39 -5.03 -18.87 -20.11
CA LEU A 39 -5.24 -19.94 -21.08
C LEU A 39 -4.68 -21.24 -20.50
N LEU A 40 -5.56 -22.21 -20.25
CA LEU A 40 -5.18 -23.51 -19.73
C LEU A 40 -5.11 -24.55 -20.83
N ASP A 41 -3.99 -25.25 -20.88
CA ASP A 41 -3.80 -26.42 -21.71
C ASP A 41 -4.63 -27.59 -21.17
N THR A 42 -5.61 -28.02 -21.95
CA THR A 42 -6.45 -29.19 -21.67
C THR A 42 -6.16 -30.37 -22.59
N SER A 43 -5.00 -30.40 -23.24
CA SER A 43 -4.61 -31.48 -24.14
C SER A 43 -4.38 -32.81 -23.43
N GLY A 44 -4.39 -33.91 -24.20
CA GLY A 44 -4.11 -35.25 -23.69
C GLY A 44 -2.72 -35.42 -23.06
N SER A 45 -1.73 -34.61 -23.46
CA SER A 45 -0.37 -34.66 -22.91
C SER A 45 -0.27 -34.13 -21.48
N MET A 46 -1.33 -33.50 -20.95
CA MET A 46 -1.39 -33.01 -19.57
C MET A 46 -1.73 -34.10 -18.54
N ILE A 47 -2.39 -35.20 -18.96
CA ILE A 47 -2.92 -36.22 -18.04
C ILE A 47 -2.09 -37.50 -17.92
N GLY A 48 -1.35 -37.89 -18.95
CA GLY A 48 -0.54 -39.12 -18.98
C GLY A 48 -1.41 -40.38 -18.87
N THR A 49 -1.51 -41.18 -19.92
CA THR A 49 -2.31 -42.42 -19.86
C THR A 49 -1.65 -43.44 -18.92
N SER A 50 -2.50 -44.18 -18.19
CA SER A 50 -2.14 -45.15 -17.15
C SER A 50 -0.97 -46.07 -17.54
N GLY A 51 0.21 -45.80 -16.98
CA GLY A 51 1.43 -46.60 -17.13
C GLY A 51 2.62 -45.88 -17.80
N SER A 52 2.35 -44.81 -18.54
CA SER A 52 3.36 -43.98 -19.21
C SER A 52 3.41 -42.63 -18.50
N GLY A 53 4.24 -42.52 -17.46
CA GLY A 53 4.43 -41.24 -16.78
C GLY A 53 4.94 -40.16 -17.74
N ILE A 54 4.92 -38.93 -17.26
CA ILE A 54 5.31 -37.74 -18.00
C ILE A 54 6.56 -37.18 -17.31
N TYR A 55 7.62 -36.86 -18.05
CA TYR A 55 8.95 -36.61 -17.48
C TYR A 55 9.56 -35.29 -17.94
N GLU A 56 10.55 -34.82 -17.17
CA GLU A 56 11.42 -33.70 -17.53
C GLU A 56 12.29 -34.04 -18.77
N HIS A 57 12.60 -35.33 -18.98
CA HIS A 57 13.43 -35.83 -20.08
C HIS A 57 12.85 -37.15 -20.66
N GLY A 58 12.84 -37.31 -21.99
CA GLY A 58 12.31 -38.52 -22.66
C GLY A 58 12.18 -38.40 -24.18
N ASP A 59 11.72 -39.48 -24.83
CA ASP A 59 11.42 -39.46 -26.26
C ASP A 59 10.11 -38.69 -26.49
N PRO A 60 10.09 -37.67 -27.37
CA PRO A 60 8.86 -36.93 -27.68
C PRO A 60 7.84 -37.86 -28.35
N SER A 61 6.59 -37.80 -27.89
CA SER A 61 5.44 -38.47 -28.53
C SER A 61 4.25 -37.51 -28.59
N ASP A 62 3.18 -37.92 -29.29
CA ASP A 62 1.93 -37.13 -29.38
C ASP A 62 1.26 -36.88 -28.01
N THR A 63 1.66 -37.61 -26.97
CA THR A 63 1.18 -37.43 -25.58
C THR A 63 2.22 -36.75 -24.67
N GLY A 64 3.25 -36.12 -25.24
CA GLY A 64 4.38 -35.53 -24.51
C GLY A 64 5.56 -36.51 -24.34
N PRO A 65 6.62 -36.11 -23.63
CA PRO A 65 7.82 -36.94 -23.47
C PRO A 65 7.52 -38.18 -22.64
N ILE A 66 7.71 -39.34 -23.26
CA ILE A 66 7.70 -40.65 -22.59
C ILE A 66 9.12 -40.86 -22.09
N GLY A 67 9.27 -40.88 -20.77
CA GLY A 67 10.56 -40.87 -20.13
C GLY A 67 11.15 -42.26 -20.00
N PRO A 68 11.98 -42.50 -18.97
CA PRO A 68 12.83 -43.67 -18.94
C PRO A 68 12.02 -44.96 -19.09
N GLY A 69 12.43 -45.86 -19.99
CA GLY A 69 11.76 -47.15 -20.19
C GLY A 69 11.78 -48.06 -18.96
N SER A 70 12.64 -47.78 -17.98
CA SER A 70 12.74 -48.55 -16.74
C SER A 70 11.62 -48.22 -15.75
N VAL A 71 11.29 -49.10 -14.81
CA VAL A 71 10.32 -48.77 -13.74
C VAL A 71 10.91 -47.86 -12.65
N TRP A 72 12.23 -47.81 -12.53
CA TRP A 72 12.94 -47.14 -11.42
C TRP A 72 12.98 -45.63 -11.62
N GLY A 73 13.39 -45.18 -12.80
CA GLY A 73 13.36 -43.75 -13.16
C GLY A 73 11.94 -43.18 -13.15
N ARG A 74 10.94 -43.99 -13.51
CA ARG A 74 9.53 -43.58 -13.54
C ARG A 74 8.96 -43.26 -12.16
N ASN A 75 9.34 -44.09 -11.21
CA ASN A 75 8.87 -44.06 -9.83
C ASN A 75 9.90 -43.38 -8.91
N SER A 76 10.75 -42.51 -9.45
CA SER A 76 11.75 -41.76 -8.67
C SER A 76 11.44 -40.27 -8.65
N PRO A 77 11.20 -39.64 -7.49
CA PRO A 77 11.02 -38.18 -7.41
C PRO A 77 12.32 -37.38 -7.69
N ASP A 78 13.46 -38.07 -7.84
CA ASP A 78 14.72 -37.44 -8.24
C ASP A 78 14.83 -37.27 -9.76
N ILE A 79 14.09 -38.07 -10.54
CA ILE A 79 14.04 -38.02 -12.01
C ILE A 79 12.67 -37.52 -12.50
N ASN A 80 11.59 -38.08 -11.95
CA ASN A 80 10.22 -37.69 -12.20
C ASN A 80 9.70 -36.79 -11.07
N LYS A 81 9.83 -35.47 -11.23
CA LYS A 81 9.37 -34.49 -10.23
C LYS A 81 7.85 -34.48 -10.00
N LEU A 82 7.06 -35.13 -10.86
CA LEU A 82 5.62 -35.33 -10.68
C LEU A 82 5.29 -36.58 -9.86
N HIS A 83 6.24 -37.51 -9.67
CA HIS A 83 6.02 -38.70 -8.86
C HIS A 83 5.86 -38.35 -7.37
N TYR A 84 5.25 -39.25 -6.61
CA TYR A 84 5.13 -39.09 -5.17
C TYR A 84 6.50 -38.93 -4.52
N ASP A 85 6.70 -37.81 -3.84
CA ASP A 85 7.88 -37.56 -3.04
C ASP A 85 7.53 -37.62 -1.54
N PRO A 86 7.93 -38.66 -0.81
CA PRO A 86 7.63 -38.76 0.62
C PRO A 86 8.33 -37.65 1.43
N ARG A 87 9.32 -36.94 0.85
CA ARG A 87 10.01 -35.80 1.46
C ARG A 87 9.11 -34.58 1.64
N VAL A 88 8.02 -34.45 0.88
CA VAL A 88 7.18 -33.24 0.87
C VAL A 88 5.76 -33.53 1.36
N ARG A 89 5.15 -32.54 2.00
CA ARG A 89 3.73 -32.57 2.37
C ARG A 89 2.87 -32.10 1.20
N TYR A 90 1.89 -32.89 0.82
CA TYR A 90 0.85 -32.50 -0.13
C TYR A 90 -0.36 -31.96 0.64
N TYR A 91 -0.93 -30.85 0.16
CA TYR A 91 -2.07 -30.21 0.77
C TYR A 91 -3.36 -30.53 0.02
N PRO A 92 -4.52 -30.49 0.68
CA PRO A 92 -5.78 -30.52 -0.03
C PRO A 92 -5.96 -29.27 -0.88
N ARG A 93 -6.62 -29.43 -2.03
CA ARG A 93 -7.12 -28.29 -2.80
C ARG A 93 -8.02 -27.42 -1.91
N VAL A 94 -8.08 -26.15 -2.24
CA VAL A 94 -8.97 -25.19 -1.57
C VAL A 94 -10.12 -24.80 -2.49
N ALA A 95 -11.30 -24.60 -1.91
CA ALA A 95 -12.41 -23.91 -2.55
C ALA A 95 -12.13 -22.39 -2.63
N TYR A 96 -13.03 -21.67 -3.30
CA TYR A 96 -12.89 -20.22 -3.50
C TYR A 96 -12.79 -19.42 -2.19
N ASP A 97 -13.44 -19.89 -1.13
CA ASP A 97 -13.47 -19.28 0.21
C ASP A 97 -12.26 -19.69 1.09
N GLY A 98 -11.36 -20.51 0.55
CA GLY A 98 -10.18 -21.01 1.26
C GLY A 98 -10.43 -22.27 2.08
N THR A 99 -11.65 -22.82 2.09
CA THR A 99 -11.93 -24.09 2.76
C THR A 99 -11.25 -25.26 2.03
N ALA A 100 -10.65 -26.17 2.79
CA ALA A 100 -10.05 -27.37 2.22
C ALA A 100 -11.13 -28.30 1.64
N LEU A 101 -10.92 -28.80 0.42
CA LEU A 101 -11.79 -29.79 -0.21
C LEU A 101 -11.63 -31.17 0.45
N ALA A 102 -12.70 -31.95 0.41
CA ALA A 102 -12.76 -33.27 1.05
C ALA A 102 -11.66 -34.23 0.54
N GLU A 103 -10.88 -34.74 1.49
CA GLU A 103 -9.85 -35.75 1.27
C GLU A 103 -10.43 -37.16 1.25
N ASP A 104 -9.76 -38.09 0.55
CA ASP A 104 -10.12 -39.51 0.63
C ASP A 104 -9.56 -40.09 1.94
N SER A 105 -10.39 -40.80 2.70
CA SER A 105 -9.91 -41.51 3.90
C SER A 105 -9.01 -42.68 3.51
N PRO A 106 -7.82 -42.84 4.14
CA PRO A 106 -6.98 -44.01 3.90
C PRO A 106 -7.69 -45.31 4.31
N ASP A 107 -8.17 -46.08 3.33
CA ASP A 107 -8.74 -47.42 3.54
C ASP A 107 -7.66 -48.51 3.47
N PRO A 108 -7.35 -49.20 4.58
CA PRO A 108 -6.36 -50.28 4.62
C PRO A 108 -6.78 -51.53 3.81
N ASN A 109 -8.01 -51.61 3.32
CA ASN A 109 -8.49 -52.71 2.48
C ASN A 109 -8.46 -52.37 0.97
N ASN A 110 -8.28 -51.11 0.59
CA ASN A 110 -8.26 -50.69 -0.80
C ASN A 110 -6.85 -50.81 -1.40
N SER A 111 -6.62 -51.81 -2.25
CA SER A 111 -5.33 -52.06 -2.92
C SER A 111 -4.73 -50.88 -3.70
N ALA A 112 -5.52 -49.84 -4.01
CA ALA A 112 -5.04 -48.62 -4.65
C ALA A 112 -4.51 -47.56 -3.65
N HIS A 113 -4.72 -47.76 -2.35
CA HIS A 113 -4.33 -46.86 -1.24
C HIS A 113 -3.03 -47.29 -0.55
N HIS A 114 -2.43 -48.43 -0.93
CA HIS A 114 -1.16 -48.94 -0.37
C HIS A 114 -0.16 -49.39 -1.42
N ARG A 115 -0.42 -49.11 -2.70
CA ARG A 115 0.52 -49.35 -3.80
C ARG A 115 1.21 -48.05 -4.20
N TRP A 116 2.46 -47.88 -3.76
CA TRP A 116 3.36 -46.86 -4.26
C TRP A 116 4.79 -47.41 -4.26
N ASP A 117 5.44 -47.39 -5.41
CA ASP A 117 6.88 -47.68 -5.51
C ASP A 117 7.61 -46.35 -5.53
N VAL A 118 8.66 -46.19 -4.73
CA VAL A 118 9.50 -44.98 -4.71
C VAL A 118 10.97 -45.38 -4.76
N TYR A 119 11.70 -44.87 -5.76
CA TYR A 119 13.13 -45.10 -5.94
C TYR A 119 13.91 -43.80 -5.76
N PHE A 120 15.02 -43.84 -5.03
CA PHE A 120 15.93 -42.69 -4.89
C PHE A 120 17.22 -42.96 -5.64
N ARG A 121 17.75 -41.94 -6.32
CA ARG A 121 18.99 -42.07 -7.08
C ARG A 121 20.18 -42.04 -6.13
N ILE A 122 21.20 -42.87 -6.40
CA ILE A 122 22.42 -42.91 -5.59
C ILE A 122 23.18 -41.57 -5.65
N ASN A 123 23.22 -40.94 -6.83
CA ASN A 123 23.84 -39.63 -7.05
C ASN A 123 22.80 -38.60 -7.48
N PRO A 124 22.06 -37.97 -6.54
CA PRO A 124 21.10 -36.93 -6.85
C PRO A 124 21.82 -35.70 -7.46
N GLY A 125 21.35 -35.21 -8.62
CA GLY A 125 21.85 -34.00 -9.27
C GLY A 125 22.69 -34.19 -10.54
N GLN A 126 23.10 -35.42 -10.89
CA GLN A 126 23.66 -35.68 -12.23
C GLN A 126 22.56 -35.54 -13.30
N PRO A 127 22.82 -35.00 -14.51
CA PRO A 127 21.83 -35.00 -15.58
C PRO A 127 21.42 -36.43 -15.92
N TYR A 128 20.13 -36.63 -16.24
CA TYR A 128 19.68 -37.89 -16.81
C TYR A 128 20.01 -37.89 -18.32
N THR A 129 20.83 -38.83 -18.79
CA THR A 129 21.10 -39.05 -20.21
C THR A 129 20.28 -40.23 -20.70
N THR A 130 19.53 -40.06 -21.79
CA THR A 130 18.74 -41.12 -22.42
C THR A 130 19.60 -42.38 -22.65
N GLY A 131 19.17 -43.53 -22.11
CA GLY A 131 19.79 -44.85 -22.36
C GLY A 131 20.59 -45.48 -21.22
N ASN A 132 20.85 -44.80 -20.09
CA ASN A 132 21.70 -45.32 -19.01
C ASN A 132 20.92 -45.61 -17.70
N ASP A 133 19.72 -46.17 -17.83
CA ASP A 133 18.76 -46.32 -16.72
C ASP A 133 18.67 -47.78 -16.21
N SER A 134 19.62 -48.19 -15.37
CA SER A 134 19.66 -49.53 -14.75
C SER A 134 19.40 -49.48 -13.25
N ILE A 135 18.90 -50.56 -12.66
CA ILE A 135 18.62 -50.66 -11.21
C ILE A 135 19.84 -50.32 -10.34
N GLY A 136 21.06 -50.54 -10.85
CA GLY A 136 22.31 -50.22 -10.16
C GLY A 136 22.58 -48.72 -9.95
N ASN A 137 21.82 -47.85 -10.63
CA ASN A 137 21.89 -46.39 -10.45
C ASN A 137 20.95 -45.87 -9.35
N TYR A 138 20.12 -46.75 -8.81
CA TYR A 138 19.15 -46.46 -7.77
C TYR A 138 19.49 -47.29 -6.55
N HIS A 139 19.11 -46.80 -5.40
CA HIS A 139 19.01 -47.70 -4.26
C HIS A 139 17.97 -48.80 -4.60
N PRO A 140 18.21 -50.08 -4.25
CA PRO A 140 17.19 -51.12 -4.33
C PRO A 140 15.90 -50.61 -3.68
N SER A 141 14.73 -50.99 -4.20
CA SER A 141 13.45 -50.46 -3.71
C SER A 141 13.40 -50.52 -2.19
N TYR A 142 13.50 -49.33 -1.59
CA TYR A 142 13.52 -49.07 -0.16
C TYR A 142 14.77 -49.51 0.64
N GLN A 143 15.89 -48.78 0.49
CA GLN A 143 16.78 -48.40 1.62
C GLN A 143 17.52 -47.08 1.35
N PRO A 144 17.33 -46.00 2.14
CA PRO A 144 18.32 -44.95 2.29
C PRO A 144 19.14 -45.22 3.57
N HIS A 145 20.36 -45.67 3.39
CA HIS A 145 21.49 -45.48 4.31
C HIS A 145 22.72 -45.41 3.39
N VAL A 146 23.59 -44.41 3.45
CA VAL A 146 24.32 -43.89 4.61
C VAL A 146 24.50 -42.38 4.44
N VAL A 147 24.23 -41.63 5.51
CA VAL A 147 24.18 -40.16 5.67
C VAL A 147 22.74 -39.65 5.57
N ALA A 148 22.16 -39.28 6.71
CA ALA A 148 20.84 -38.67 6.78
C ALA A 148 20.75 -37.54 5.74
N PRO A 149 19.82 -37.61 4.77
CA PRO A 149 19.56 -36.46 3.92
C PRO A 149 19.35 -35.25 4.83
N ALA A 150 19.92 -34.09 4.51
CA ALA A 150 19.73 -32.86 5.30
C ALA A 150 18.24 -32.49 5.51
N SER A 151 17.33 -33.18 4.81
CA SER A 151 15.88 -33.08 4.87
C SER A 151 15.20 -34.08 5.83
N VAL A 152 15.90 -34.95 6.57
CA VAL A 152 15.32 -35.81 7.62
C VAL A 152 15.48 -35.14 8.99
N VAL A 153 14.46 -35.24 9.85
CA VAL A 153 14.51 -34.65 11.20
C VAL A 153 15.67 -35.28 12.01
N PRO A 154 16.54 -34.48 12.66
CA PRO A 154 17.63 -34.99 13.50
C PRO A 154 17.12 -35.97 14.56
N GLY A 155 17.76 -37.14 14.69
CA GLY A 155 17.36 -38.19 15.63
C GLY A 155 16.31 -39.17 15.08
N SER A 156 15.87 -39.03 13.83
CA SER A 156 15.10 -40.07 13.15
C SER A 156 15.93 -41.34 12.95
N THR A 157 15.51 -42.44 13.57
CA THR A 157 16.14 -43.76 13.44
C THR A 157 15.23 -44.80 12.80
N ALA A 158 14.02 -44.40 12.39
CA ALA A 158 13.06 -45.31 11.76
C ALA A 158 13.63 -45.74 10.39
N PRO A 159 13.90 -47.04 10.17
CA PRO A 159 14.34 -47.51 8.86
C PRO A 159 13.17 -47.36 7.87
N TYR A 160 13.46 -47.02 6.62
CA TYR A 160 12.47 -47.25 5.57
C TYR A 160 12.25 -48.76 5.46
N PRO A 161 11.01 -49.26 5.56
CA PRO A 161 10.75 -50.69 5.42
C PRO A 161 11.11 -51.15 4.01
N GLN A 162 11.85 -52.25 3.90
CA GLN A 162 12.08 -52.91 2.61
C GLN A 162 10.73 -53.31 2.01
N ASN A 163 10.42 -52.80 0.82
CA ASN A 163 9.30 -53.23 -0.02
C ASN A 163 7.97 -53.47 0.73
N ILE A 164 7.08 -52.47 0.77
CA ILE A 164 5.65 -52.77 0.92
C ILE A 164 5.19 -53.38 -0.42
N ASP A 165 5.58 -54.64 -0.67
CA ASP A 165 5.13 -55.40 -1.84
C ASP A 165 3.60 -55.40 -1.80
N ALA A 166 2.98 -55.17 -2.96
CA ALA A 166 1.54 -55.20 -3.20
C ALA A 166 0.80 -56.48 -2.76
N ARG A 167 1.48 -57.41 -2.08
CA ARG A 167 1.01 -58.73 -1.63
C ARG A 167 1.09 -58.96 -0.12
N VAL A 168 1.66 -58.05 0.66
CA VAL A 168 1.71 -58.19 2.14
C VAL A 168 1.22 -56.88 2.77
N SER A 169 0.08 -56.91 3.47
CA SER A 169 -0.37 -55.76 4.28
C SER A 169 0.58 -55.59 5.47
N PRO A 170 1.43 -54.56 5.51
CA PRO A 170 2.27 -54.30 6.68
C PRO A 170 1.37 -53.97 7.87
N PRO A 171 1.80 -54.30 9.11
CA PRO A 171 1.08 -53.87 10.30
C PRO A 171 0.91 -52.34 10.32
N LEU A 172 -0.25 -51.85 10.78
CA LEU A 172 -0.50 -50.40 10.95
C LEU A 172 0.51 -49.72 11.91
N THR A 173 1.27 -50.50 12.68
CA THR A 173 2.34 -50.06 13.58
C THR A 173 3.66 -49.77 12.86
N THR A 174 3.74 -49.93 11.54
CA THR A 174 4.94 -49.61 10.76
C THR A 174 5.19 -48.10 10.79
N LEU A 175 6.41 -47.69 11.14
CA LEU A 175 6.84 -46.30 11.19
C LEU A 175 7.71 -45.97 9.97
N MET A 176 7.49 -44.78 9.42
CA MET A 176 8.28 -44.18 8.35
C MET A 176 9.14 -43.06 8.93
N PRO A 177 10.40 -42.90 8.53
CA PRO A 177 11.19 -41.75 8.95
C PRO A 177 10.55 -40.42 8.52
N LYS A 178 10.55 -39.45 9.44
CA LYS A 178 9.94 -38.15 9.25
C LYS A 178 10.91 -37.18 8.56
N PHE A 179 10.50 -36.65 7.42
CA PHE A 179 11.20 -35.56 6.76
C PHE A 179 10.81 -34.20 7.35
N VAL A 180 11.72 -33.23 7.27
CA VAL A 180 11.56 -31.87 7.79
C VAL A 180 10.27 -31.21 7.28
N ASN A 181 9.91 -31.44 6.01
CA ASN A 181 8.73 -30.83 5.39
C ASN A 181 7.42 -31.63 5.64
N ARG A 182 7.46 -32.76 6.37
CA ARG A 182 6.31 -33.61 6.68
C ARG A 182 5.69 -33.24 8.03
N THR A 183 5.14 -32.03 8.07
CA THR A 183 4.47 -31.46 9.26
C THR A 183 3.12 -32.10 9.58
N ASP A 184 2.58 -32.92 8.69
CA ASP A 184 1.38 -33.74 8.88
C ASP A 184 1.58 -34.91 9.84
N CYS A 185 2.83 -35.28 10.17
CA CYS A 185 3.13 -36.38 11.07
C CYS A 185 3.16 -35.96 12.53
N VAL A 186 2.33 -36.59 13.37
CA VAL A 186 2.20 -36.30 14.81
C VAL A 186 3.46 -36.71 15.58
N GLY A 187 4.13 -37.78 15.16
CA GLY A 187 5.37 -38.25 15.80
C GLY A 187 6.53 -37.26 15.67
N ALA A 188 7.36 -37.15 16.71
CA ALA A 188 8.51 -36.23 16.72
C ALA A 188 9.61 -36.64 15.72
N THR A 189 9.84 -37.94 15.53
CA THR A 189 10.95 -38.49 14.74
C THR A 189 10.50 -39.42 13.61
N ALA A 190 9.21 -39.78 13.55
CA ALA A 190 8.66 -40.70 12.56
C ALA A 190 7.20 -40.36 12.21
N CYS A 191 6.79 -40.71 10.99
CA CYS A 191 5.42 -40.74 10.51
C CYS A 191 4.85 -42.15 10.66
N THR A 192 3.56 -42.27 10.95
CA THR A 192 2.83 -43.53 10.89
C THR A 192 2.55 -43.93 9.44
N LEU A 193 2.33 -45.23 9.21
CA LEU A 193 1.88 -45.71 7.90
C LEU A 193 0.55 -45.06 7.46
N PHE A 194 -0.34 -44.71 8.39
CA PHE A 194 -1.59 -44.01 8.08
C PHE A 194 -1.35 -42.60 7.57
N GLU A 195 -0.47 -41.83 8.22
CA GLU A 195 -0.09 -40.47 7.79
C GLU A 195 0.58 -40.51 6.41
N GLU A 196 1.44 -41.50 6.16
CA GLU A 196 2.06 -41.69 4.84
C GLU A 196 1.03 -42.02 3.76
N ARG A 197 0.06 -42.89 4.05
CA ARG A 197 -1.07 -43.20 3.15
C ARG A 197 -1.88 -41.95 2.85
N ALA A 198 -2.19 -41.14 3.85
CA ALA A 198 -2.93 -39.89 3.66
C ALA A 198 -2.18 -38.94 2.72
N ASN A 199 -0.87 -38.75 2.92
CA ASN A 199 -0.05 -37.89 2.07
C ASN A 199 0.04 -38.42 0.62
N TYR A 200 0.25 -39.72 0.45
CA TYR A 200 0.22 -40.36 -0.88
C TYR A 200 -1.15 -40.20 -1.56
N MET A 201 -2.24 -40.36 -0.83
CA MET A 201 -3.59 -40.22 -1.39
C MET A 201 -3.88 -38.78 -1.84
N ARG A 202 -3.37 -37.76 -1.13
CA ARG A 202 -3.44 -36.36 -1.59
C ARG A 202 -2.68 -36.16 -2.89
N TRP A 203 -1.43 -36.62 -2.96
CA TRP A 203 -0.65 -36.60 -4.21
C TRP A 203 -1.40 -37.29 -5.34
N ARG A 204 -1.88 -38.51 -5.08
CA ARG A 204 -2.59 -39.33 -6.04
C ARG A 204 -3.85 -38.61 -6.50
N LYS A 205 -4.61 -37.96 -5.63
CA LYS A 205 -5.86 -37.28 -6.01
C LYS A 205 -5.60 -35.99 -6.81
N TRP A 206 -4.62 -35.18 -6.41
CA TRP A 206 -4.50 -33.78 -6.85
C TRP A 206 -3.17 -33.35 -7.46
N TYR A 207 -2.16 -34.22 -7.57
CA TYR A 207 -0.81 -33.84 -8.04
C TYR A 207 -0.17 -34.82 -9.03
N ARG A 208 -0.70 -36.04 -9.17
CA ARG A 208 -0.09 -37.14 -9.95
C ARG A 208 0.12 -36.89 -11.45
N SER A 209 -0.43 -35.81 -12.00
CA SER A 209 -0.28 -35.43 -13.41
C SER A 209 -0.07 -33.92 -13.54
N ARG A 210 0.45 -33.46 -14.69
CA ARG A 210 0.63 -32.02 -14.98
C ARG A 210 -0.68 -31.25 -14.86
N ALA A 211 -1.76 -31.83 -15.39
CA ALA A 211 -3.12 -31.32 -15.25
C ALA A 211 -3.49 -31.04 -13.78
N LEU A 212 -3.41 -32.08 -12.94
CA LEU A 212 -3.83 -31.97 -11.55
C LEU A 212 -2.92 -31.05 -10.74
N MET A 213 -1.61 -31.12 -10.99
CA MET A 213 -0.61 -30.24 -10.39
C MET A 213 -0.85 -28.77 -10.76
N ALA A 214 -1.14 -28.48 -12.03
CA ALA A 214 -1.44 -27.15 -12.52
C ALA A 214 -2.73 -26.59 -11.91
N GLU A 215 -3.82 -27.37 -11.91
CA GLU A 215 -5.07 -26.99 -11.25
C GLU A 215 -4.87 -26.69 -9.77
N THR A 216 -4.13 -27.52 -9.05
CA THR A 216 -3.88 -27.33 -7.61
C THR A 216 -3.00 -26.11 -7.34
N GLY A 217 -1.90 -25.95 -8.10
CA GLY A 217 -1.00 -24.81 -7.94
C GLY A 217 -1.65 -23.47 -8.31
N LEU A 218 -2.46 -23.43 -9.37
CA LEU A 218 -3.28 -22.26 -9.74
C LEU A 218 -4.33 -21.95 -8.69
N GLY A 219 -4.99 -22.98 -8.14
CA GLY A 219 -5.92 -22.83 -7.03
C GLY A 219 -5.28 -22.14 -5.83
N PHE A 220 -4.11 -22.61 -5.38
CA PHE A 220 -3.39 -21.97 -4.27
C PHE A 220 -2.87 -20.56 -4.60
N ALA A 221 -2.49 -20.29 -5.84
CA ALA A 221 -1.98 -18.98 -6.23
C ALA A 221 -3.07 -17.92 -6.33
N LEU A 222 -4.24 -18.30 -6.85
CA LEU A 222 -5.33 -17.36 -7.13
C LEU A 222 -6.35 -17.25 -5.99
N GLN A 223 -6.47 -18.23 -5.09
CA GLN A 223 -7.31 -18.12 -3.89
C GLN A 223 -7.02 -16.86 -3.04
N PRO A 224 -5.76 -16.51 -2.72
CA PRO A 224 -5.44 -15.39 -1.83
C PRO A 224 -5.57 -14.02 -2.50
N VAL A 225 -5.80 -13.96 -3.81
CA VAL A 225 -5.94 -12.69 -4.55
C VAL A 225 -7.21 -11.98 -4.08
N VAL A 226 -7.06 -10.77 -3.54
CA VAL A 226 -8.18 -9.98 -3.03
C VAL A 226 -9.07 -9.51 -4.18
N ALA A 227 -10.39 -9.46 -3.96
CA ALA A 227 -11.35 -8.89 -4.90
C ALA A 227 -10.87 -7.56 -5.53
N ASP A 228 -11.06 -7.44 -6.84
CA ASP A 228 -10.76 -6.26 -7.66
C ASP A 228 -9.28 -5.83 -7.73
N SER A 229 -8.35 -6.61 -7.17
CA SER A 229 -6.91 -6.39 -7.38
C SER A 229 -6.45 -6.77 -8.80
N ILE A 230 -7.16 -7.70 -9.44
CA ILE A 230 -7.03 -8.08 -10.85
C ILE A 230 -8.42 -8.30 -11.46
N ARG A 231 -8.48 -8.33 -12.78
CA ARG A 231 -9.59 -8.91 -13.53
C ARG A 231 -9.14 -10.19 -14.19
N LEU A 232 -9.99 -11.21 -14.13
CA LEU A 232 -9.66 -12.52 -14.66
C LEU A 232 -10.65 -12.88 -15.78
N GLY A 233 -10.09 -13.24 -16.93
CA GLY A 233 -10.77 -13.99 -17.98
C GLY A 233 -10.04 -15.30 -18.18
N TRP A 234 -10.74 -16.33 -18.65
CA TRP A 234 -10.11 -17.64 -18.80
C TRP A 234 -10.73 -18.47 -19.91
N GLY A 235 -9.92 -19.39 -20.45
CA GLY A 235 -10.36 -20.33 -21.46
C GLY A 235 -9.43 -21.51 -21.61
N GLU A 236 -9.93 -22.54 -22.26
CA GLU A 236 -9.13 -23.70 -22.68
C GLU A 236 -8.52 -23.43 -24.07
N ILE A 237 -7.25 -23.74 -24.25
CA ILE A 237 -6.55 -23.45 -25.52
C ILE A 237 -7.27 -24.05 -26.73
N TYR A 238 -7.82 -25.25 -26.61
CA TYR A 238 -8.49 -25.94 -27.71
C TYR A 238 -9.87 -25.35 -28.01
N GLN A 239 -10.65 -25.00 -26.99
CA GLN A 239 -11.95 -24.33 -27.16
C GLN A 239 -11.77 -22.96 -27.81
N VAL A 240 -10.79 -22.19 -27.33
CA VAL A 240 -10.46 -20.88 -27.87
C VAL A 240 -10.04 -21.01 -29.33
N TYR A 241 -9.25 -22.01 -29.69
CA TYR A 241 -8.86 -22.32 -31.08
C TYR A 241 -10.01 -22.82 -31.96
N ASN A 242 -10.88 -23.71 -31.49
CA ASN A 242 -11.88 -24.34 -32.34
C ASN A 242 -13.12 -23.45 -32.52
N ALA A 243 -13.63 -22.89 -31.42
CA ALA A 243 -14.88 -22.13 -31.41
C ALA A 243 -14.69 -20.61 -31.43
N GLY A 244 -13.49 -20.10 -31.11
CA GLY A 244 -13.27 -18.65 -30.98
C GLY A 244 -13.94 -18.08 -29.73
N MET A 245 -14.10 -18.93 -28.72
CA MET A 245 -14.82 -18.62 -27.49
C MET A 245 -13.95 -18.96 -26.28
N LEU A 246 -13.88 -17.99 -25.37
CA LEU A 246 -13.38 -18.16 -24.00
C LEU A 246 -14.37 -18.99 -23.19
N THR A 247 -13.97 -19.41 -21.99
CA THR A 247 -14.91 -19.95 -21.02
C THR A 247 -15.57 -18.85 -20.19
N ALA A 248 -14.81 -17.79 -19.90
CA ALA A 248 -15.34 -16.55 -19.32
C ALA A 248 -14.58 -15.34 -19.86
N GLY A 249 -15.32 -14.26 -20.14
CA GLY A 249 -14.73 -12.96 -20.43
C GLY A 249 -14.02 -12.38 -19.20
N VAL A 250 -13.10 -11.45 -19.44
CA VAL A 250 -12.39 -10.76 -18.36
C VAL A 250 -13.39 -9.99 -17.50
N SER A 251 -13.38 -10.24 -16.20
CA SER A 251 -14.28 -9.58 -15.24
C SER A 251 -13.65 -9.46 -13.85
N SER A 252 -14.32 -8.71 -12.96
CA SER A 252 -13.93 -8.59 -11.56
C SER A 252 -13.73 -9.97 -10.90
N TYR A 253 -12.64 -10.13 -10.16
CA TYR A 253 -12.33 -11.33 -9.39
C TYR A 253 -12.92 -11.30 -7.98
N SER A 254 -14.21 -10.94 -7.87
CA SER A 254 -14.90 -10.68 -6.60
C SER A 254 -15.04 -11.88 -5.66
N ASP A 255 -15.04 -11.59 -4.36
CA ASP A 255 -15.20 -12.55 -3.26
C ASP A 255 -16.69 -12.69 -2.88
N GLY A 256 -17.28 -13.87 -3.10
CA GLY A 256 -18.68 -14.18 -2.78
C GLY A 256 -19.19 -15.41 -3.54
N GLY A 257 -20.17 -16.13 -2.99
CA GLY A 257 -20.79 -17.27 -3.67
C GLY A 257 -21.45 -16.82 -4.98
N GLY A 258 -21.13 -17.49 -6.09
CA GLY A 258 -21.51 -17.07 -7.45
C GLY A 258 -20.68 -15.94 -8.07
N GLY A 259 -19.71 -15.39 -7.33
CA GLY A 259 -18.79 -14.34 -7.78
C GLY A 259 -17.72 -14.82 -8.78
N GLY A 260 -16.88 -13.89 -9.23
CA GLY A 260 -15.83 -14.18 -10.22
C GLY A 260 -14.86 -15.27 -9.77
N LYS A 261 -14.48 -15.26 -8.49
CA LYS A 261 -13.60 -16.27 -7.88
C LYS A 261 -14.27 -17.64 -7.84
N ASP A 262 -15.49 -17.74 -7.32
CA ASP A 262 -16.23 -19.01 -7.25
C ASP A 262 -16.40 -19.67 -8.63
N ARG A 263 -16.80 -18.90 -9.64
CA ARG A 263 -16.91 -19.40 -11.03
C ARG A 263 -15.58 -19.93 -11.57
N PHE A 264 -14.48 -19.23 -11.28
CA PHE A 264 -13.16 -19.68 -11.70
C PHE A 264 -12.76 -21.01 -11.04
N PHE A 265 -12.96 -21.16 -9.73
CA PHE A 265 -12.62 -22.41 -9.03
C PHE A 265 -13.49 -23.58 -9.48
N ASN A 266 -14.80 -23.36 -9.68
CA ASN A 266 -15.71 -24.37 -10.22
C ASN A 266 -15.30 -24.79 -11.64
N TRP A 267 -14.88 -23.85 -12.48
CA TRP A 267 -14.31 -24.15 -13.78
C TRP A 267 -13.01 -24.94 -13.64
N LEU A 268 -12.02 -24.42 -12.89
CA LEU A 268 -10.68 -24.98 -12.78
C LEU A 268 -10.68 -26.45 -12.35
N TYR A 269 -11.53 -26.85 -11.40
CA TYR A 269 -11.55 -28.22 -10.89
C TYR A 269 -12.52 -29.17 -11.62
N SER A 270 -13.23 -28.69 -12.64
CA SER A 270 -14.14 -29.50 -13.47
C SER A 270 -13.58 -29.78 -14.86
N ARG A 271 -12.27 -29.59 -15.07
CA ARG A 271 -11.65 -29.76 -16.39
C ARG A 271 -11.59 -31.22 -16.83
N THR A 272 -11.78 -31.41 -18.12
CA THR A 272 -11.54 -32.67 -18.82
C THR A 272 -10.41 -32.46 -19.82
N TYR A 273 -9.52 -33.42 -19.92
CA TYR A 273 -8.33 -33.29 -20.74
C TYR A 273 -8.40 -34.20 -21.96
N ALA A 274 -8.55 -33.58 -23.12
CA ALA A 274 -8.68 -34.22 -24.42
C ALA A 274 -8.21 -33.23 -25.51
N ASN A 275 -7.98 -33.70 -26.74
CA ASN A 275 -7.59 -32.90 -27.90
C ASN A 275 -6.11 -32.50 -27.95
N GLY A 276 -5.75 -31.69 -28.97
CA GLY A 276 -4.39 -31.20 -29.23
C GLY A 276 -4.06 -29.88 -28.54
N THR A 277 -2.88 -29.34 -28.85
CA THR A 277 -2.24 -28.23 -28.13
C THR A 277 -2.02 -27.03 -29.07
N PRO A 278 -3.08 -26.26 -29.41
CA PRO A 278 -3.02 -25.14 -30.36
C PRO A 278 -2.56 -23.83 -29.70
N ASN A 279 -1.42 -23.84 -29.00
CA ASN A 279 -0.92 -22.69 -28.23
C ASN A 279 -0.85 -21.40 -29.05
N LYS A 280 -0.36 -21.47 -30.30
CA LYS A 280 -0.25 -20.31 -31.20
C LYS A 280 -1.61 -19.67 -31.50
N TRP A 281 -2.63 -20.47 -31.81
CA TRP A 281 -3.98 -19.96 -32.04
C TRP A 281 -4.63 -19.42 -30.78
N ALA A 282 -4.45 -20.09 -29.64
CA ALA A 282 -5.05 -19.67 -28.38
C ALA A 282 -4.52 -18.30 -27.95
N VAL A 283 -3.19 -18.10 -27.99
CA VAL A 283 -2.56 -16.82 -27.66
C VAL A 283 -2.96 -15.73 -28.65
N ALA A 284 -2.98 -16.03 -29.95
CA ALA A 284 -3.44 -15.05 -30.94
C ALA A 284 -4.89 -14.61 -30.72
N ARG A 285 -5.78 -15.54 -30.37
CA ARG A 285 -7.19 -15.24 -30.10
C ARG A 285 -7.40 -14.50 -28.79
N ALA A 286 -6.59 -14.76 -27.76
CA ALA A 286 -6.55 -13.92 -26.56
C ALA A 286 -6.11 -12.49 -26.90
N GLY A 287 -5.10 -12.32 -27.74
CA GLY A 287 -4.70 -11.02 -28.27
C GLY A 287 -5.83 -10.30 -29.01
N ASN A 288 -6.59 -11.01 -29.85
CA ASN A 288 -7.78 -10.46 -30.53
C ASN A 288 -8.89 -10.04 -29.57
N TYR A 289 -9.11 -10.77 -28.48
CA TYR A 289 -10.06 -10.38 -27.44
C TYR A 289 -9.72 -9.00 -26.85
N PHE A 290 -8.43 -8.71 -26.65
CA PHE A 290 -7.96 -7.40 -26.20
C PHE A 290 -8.04 -6.29 -27.27
N ARG A 291 -8.46 -6.57 -28.51
CA ARG A 291 -8.75 -5.55 -29.53
C ARG A 291 -10.20 -5.09 -29.55
N ARG A 292 -11.06 -5.68 -28.70
CA ARG A 292 -12.48 -5.34 -28.64
C ARG A 292 -12.69 -3.89 -28.16
N THR A 293 -13.55 -3.17 -28.86
CA THR A 293 -13.92 -1.77 -28.58
C THR A 293 -15.27 -1.64 -27.87
N ASP A 294 -16.03 -2.73 -27.75
CA ASP A 294 -17.35 -2.76 -27.13
C ASP A 294 -17.29 -2.88 -25.60
N SER A 295 -18.34 -2.45 -24.91
CA SER A 295 -18.41 -2.35 -23.44
C SER A 295 -18.65 -3.68 -22.73
N ASP A 296 -18.86 -4.77 -23.48
CA ASP A 296 -18.78 -6.13 -22.95
C ASP A 296 -17.32 -6.65 -22.92
N GLY A 297 -16.41 -5.95 -23.62
CA GLY A 297 -15.00 -6.29 -23.79
C GLY A 297 -14.08 -5.83 -22.65
N PRO A 298 -12.79 -6.19 -22.71
CA PRO A 298 -11.86 -6.13 -21.58
C PRO A 298 -11.49 -4.74 -21.07
N TRP A 299 -11.76 -3.69 -21.85
CA TRP A 299 -11.34 -2.32 -21.53
C TRP A 299 -12.39 -1.54 -20.75
N ALA A 300 -13.65 -1.98 -20.82
CA ALA A 300 -14.77 -1.39 -20.10
C ALA A 300 -14.53 -1.36 -18.60
N THR A 301 -15.17 -0.45 -17.90
CA THR A 301 -15.16 -0.33 -16.44
C THR A 301 -15.90 -1.49 -15.81
N THR A 302 -16.99 -1.97 -16.41
CA THR A 302 -17.72 -3.15 -15.90
C THR A 302 -18.00 -4.17 -17.00
N PRO A 303 -16.98 -4.94 -17.43
CA PRO A 303 -17.08 -5.85 -18.56
C PRO A 303 -18.02 -7.02 -18.25
N ASN A 304 -18.58 -7.62 -19.31
CA ASN A 304 -19.54 -8.70 -19.20
C ASN A 304 -18.83 -10.06 -19.09
N PRO A 305 -18.85 -10.76 -17.93
CA PRO A 305 -18.22 -12.07 -17.80
C PRO A 305 -18.80 -13.13 -18.75
N SER A 306 -20.05 -12.97 -19.17
CA SER A 306 -20.74 -13.88 -20.09
C SER A 306 -20.40 -13.61 -21.56
N SER A 307 -19.69 -12.51 -21.85
CA SER A 307 -19.27 -12.17 -23.23
C SER A 307 -17.99 -12.90 -23.60
N ILE A 308 -18.16 -14.17 -23.99
CA ILE A 308 -17.07 -15.12 -24.19
C ILE A 308 -16.48 -15.12 -25.61
N THR A 309 -17.02 -14.35 -26.56
CA THR A 309 -16.46 -14.28 -27.91
C THR A 309 -15.16 -13.48 -27.95
N VAL A 310 -14.19 -13.91 -28.77
CA VAL A 310 -12.91 -13.19 -28.93
C VAL A 310 -13.02 -11.93 -29.80
N SER A 311 -14.17 -11.71 -30.44
CA SER A 311 -14.53 -10.51 -31.19
C SER A 311 -15.77 -9.84 -30.59
N SER A 312 -15.99 -8.58 -30.95
CA SER A 312 -17.19 -7.84 -30.56
C SER A 312 -18.47 -8.54 -31.04
N PRO A 313 -19.50 -8.66 -30.19
CA PRO A 313 -20.76 -9.29 -30.56
C PRO A 313 -21.54 -8.40 -31.56
N SER A 314 -22.21 -9.01 -32.53
CA SER A 314 -22.96 -8.31 -33.60
C SER A 314 -24.24 -7.62 -33.11
N GLY A 315 -24.71 -7.91 -31.90
CA GLY A 315 -25.92 -7.31 -31.29
C GLY A 315 -25.67 -6.13 -30.34
N GLY A 316 -24.41 -5.66 -30.21
CA GLY A 316 -24.03 -4.65 -29.22
C GLY A 316 -23.79 -5.22 -27.82
N PRO A 317 -23.33 -4.40 -26.86
CA PRO A 317 -23.05 -4.84 -25.50
C PRO A 317 -24.35 -5.14 -24.73
N THR A 318 -24.32 -6.17 -23.89
CA THR A 318 -25.49 -6.68 -23.14
C THR A 318 -25.26 -6.77 -21.63
N GLY A 319 -24.04 -6.49 -21.18
CA GLY A 319 -23.65 -6.59 -19.78
C GLY A 319 -23.92 -5.35 -18.93
N PRO A 320 -23.49 -5.37 -17.66
CA PRO A 320 -23.67 -4.27 -16.71
C PRO A 320 -23.08 -2.93 -17.19
N GLY A 321 -22.04 -2.97 -18.02
CA GLY A 321 -21.41 -1.82 -18.64
C GLY A 321 -21.99 -1.40 -20.00
N ALA A 322 -23.13 -1.94 -20.45
CA ALA A 322 -23.64 -1.69 -21.81
C ALA A 322 -23.90 -0.21 -22.15
N ALA A 323 -24.06 0.65 -21.14
CA ALA A 323 -24.24 2.10 -21.32
C ALA A 323 -22.92 2.89 -21.35
N GLU A 324 -21.79 2.27 -21.03
CA GLU A 324 -20.46 2.91 -21.07
C GLU A 324 -20.04 3.15 -22.52
N LEU A 325 -19.63 4.38 -22.85
CA LEU A 325 -19.17 4.69 -24.20
C LEU A 325 -17.75 4.10 -24.44
N PRO A 326 -17.39 3.67 -25.65
CA PRO A 326 -16.04 3.17 -25.92
C PRO A 326 -14.90 4.15 -25.58
N THR A 327 -15.17 5.47 -25.62
CA THR A 327 -14.26 6.55 -25.22
C THR A 327 -14.03 6.64 -23.71
N ASP A 328 -14.92 6.01 -22.95
CA ASP A 328 -14.95 5.99 -21.48
C ASP A 328 -14.21 4.76 -20.93
N HIS A 329 -13.74 3.89 -21.83
CA HIS A 329 -12.93 2.74 -21.48
C HIS A 329 -11.58 3.14 -20.89
N ALA A 330 -11.09 2.30 -19.98
CA ALA A 330 -9.91 2.58 -19.18
C ALA A 330 -8.61 2.56 -20.01
N SER A 331 -8.11 3.73 -20.40
CA SER A 331 -6.95 3.87 -21.30
C SER A 331 -5.60 3.45 -20.68
N CYS A 332 -5.44 3.55 -19.38
CA CYS A 332 -4.28 3.09 -18.60
C CYS A 332 -4.29 1.60 -18.23
N ARG A 333 -5.32 0.84 -18.58
CA ARG A 333 -5.47 -0.55 -18.13
C ARG A 333 -4.37 -1.44 -18.71
N ARG A 334 -3.62 -2.14 -17.84
CA ARG A 334 -2.68 -3.17 -18.29
C ARG A 334 -3.42 -4.47 -18.62
N SER A 335 -2.95 -5.18 -19.63
CA SER A 335 -3.45 -6.51 -19.97
C SER A 335 -2.32 -7.52 -20.10
N PHE A 336 -2.59 -8.74 -19.65
CA PHE A 336 -1.64 -9.84 -19.56
C PHE A 336 -2.28 -11.11 -20.10
N THR A 337 -1.51 -11.91 -20.83
CA THR A 337 -1.89 -13.26 -21.25
C THR A 337 -0.98 -14.24 -20.54
N LEU A 338 -1.55 -15.17 -19.78
CA LEU A 338 -0.85 -16.25 -19.09
C LEU A 338 -1.25 -17.58 -19.73
N LEU A 339 -0.29 -18.22 -20.38
CA LEU A 339 -0.44 -19.57 -20.93
C LEU A 339 0.10 -20.61 -19.93
N VAL A 340 -0.74 -21.55 -19.51
CA VAL A 340 -0.30 -22.70 -18.69
C VAL A 340 -0.34 -23.94 -19.56
N THR A 341 0.82 -24.46 -19.93
CA THR A 341 0.97 -25.56 -20.89
C THR A 341 2.15 -26.45 -20.51
N ASP A 342 2.23 -27.63 -21.11
CA ASP A 342 3.46 -28.42 -21.06
C ASP A 342 4.54 -27.86 -22.01
N GLY A 343 4.19 -26.93 -22.91
CA GLY A 343 5.11 -26.18 -23.77
C GLY A 343 5.26 -26.75 -25.17
N TYR A 344 4.83 -27.98 -25.40
CA TYR A 344 4.75 -28.54 -26.75
C TYR A 344 3.51 -28.00 -27.45
N TRP A 345 3.63 -27.67 -28.73
CA TRP A 345 2.47 -27.38 -29.56
C TRP A 345 2.48 -28.22 -30.82
N ASN A 346 1.28 -28.64 -31.26
CA ASN A 346 1.10 -29.62 -32.35
C ASN A 346 0.10 -29.21 -33.42
N ILE A 347 -0.48 -28.02 -33.28
CA ILE A 347 -1.36 -27.40 -34.27
C ILE A 347 -0.71 -26.09 -34.69
N GLY A 348 -0.77 -25.78 -35.99
CA GLY A 348 -0.21 -24.57 -36.57
C GLY A 348 -0.80 -23.27 -35.98
N GLY A 349 -0.33 -22.12 -36.46
CA GLY A 349 -0.78 -20.80 -36.01
C GLY A 349 -1.44 -19.99 -37.13
N PRO A 350 -1.87 -18.75 -36.83
CA PRO A 350 -2.23 -17.78 -37.86
C PRO A 350 -1.05 -17.54 -38.82
N SER A 351 -1.32 -17.48 -40.12
CA SER A 351 -0.28 -17.30 -41.16
C SER A 351 -0.03 -15.85 -41.56
N ASN A 352 -0.80 -14.91 -41.01
CA ASN A 352 -0.83 -13.50 -41.37
C ASN A 352 -0.05 -12.59 -40.40
N ILE A 353 0.68 -13.16 -39.44
CA ILE A 353 1.51 -12.38 -38.51
C ILE A 353 2.87 -12.06 -39.14
N GLY A 354 3.43 -13.00 -39.91
CA GLY A 354 4.76 -12.89 -40.50
C GLY A 354 5.87 -13.09 -39.46
N ASN A 355 7.09 -12.71 -39.83
CA ASN A 355 8.22 -12.57 -38.91
C ASN A 355 8.19 -11.15 -38.32
N PHE A 356 7.27 -10.92 -37.38
CA PHE A 356 7.01 -9.60 -36.82
C PHE A 356 8.15 -9.16 -35.89
N ASP A 357 8.82 -10.10 -35.23
CA ASP A 357 9.91 -9.77 -34.33
C ASP A 357 11.19 -9.29 -35.04
N SER A 358 11.31 -9.56 -36.34
CA SER A 358 12.32 -8.98 -37.24
C SER A 358 11.85 -7.72 -37.97
N THR A 359 10.75 -7.10 -37.52
CA THR A 359 10.29 -5.80 -38.01
C THR A 359 10.49 -4.69 -36.99
N ARG A 360 10.73 -3.47 -37.46
CA ARG A 360 10.81 -2.28 -36.60
C ARG A 360 9.43 -1.95 -36.07
N ILE A 361 9.30 -1.89 -34.74
CA ILE A 361 8.06 -1.45 -34.08
C ILE A 361 8.02 0.08 -34.09
N SER A 362 6.85 0.62 -34.42
CA SER A 362 6.56 2.06 -34.35
C SER A 362 5.14 2.25 -33.80
N VAL A 363 5.03 2.85 -32.62
CA VAL A 363 3.74 3.15 -31.99
C VAL A 363 3.59 4.66 -31.81
N PRO A 364 2.64 5.29 -32.52
CA PRO A 364 2.36 6.72 -32.38
C PRO A 364 1.96 7.11 -30.95
N GLN A 365 2.40 8.27 -30.48
CA GLN A 365 1.97 8.83 -29.18
C GLN A 365 1.11 10.08 -29.37
N VAL A 366 0.09 10.25 -28.52
CA VAL A 366 -0.76 11.46 -28.52
C VAL A 366 0.02 12.69 -28.03
N ALA A 367 1.03 12.48 -27.18
CA ALA A 367 1.96 13.51 -26.70
C ALA A 367 3.34 12.92 -26.40
N GLY A 368 4.41 13.55 -26.89
CA GLY A 368 5.79 13.06 -26.81
C GLY A 368 6.27 12.37 -28.10
N PRO A 369 7.54 11.94 -28.19
CA PRO A 369 8.04 11.22 -29.34
C PRO A 369 7.41 9.81 -29.44
N ASP A 370 7.20 9.34 -30.66
CA ASP A 370 6.74 7.98 -30.93
C ASP A 370 7.66 6.95 -30.27
N TYR A 371 7.07 5.86 -29.79
CA TYR A 371 7.87 4.72 -29.38
C TYR A 371 8.36 4.00 -30.63
N THR A 372 9.68 3.86 -30.77
CA THR A 372 10.29 3.04 -31.81
C THR A 372 11.25 2.03 -31.21
N GLN A 373 11.24 0.83 -31.75
CA GLN A 373 12.18 -0.23 -31.39
C GLN A 373 12.68 -0.92 -32.65
N ASP A 374 14.00 -0.91 -32.83
CA ASP A 374 14.64 -1.62 -33.93
C ASP A 374 14.68 -3.12 -33.68
N ALA A 375 14.55 -3.89 -34.76
CA ALA A 375 14.68 -5.34 -34.77
C ALA A 375 16.12 -5.74 -34.40
N THR A 376 16.33 -6.15 -33.15
CA THR A 376 17.64 -6.47 -32.58
C THR A 376 17.56 -7.69 -31.67
N ALA A 377 18.70 -8.35 -31.44
CA ALA A 377 18.80 -9.41 -30.44
C ALA A 377 18.41 -8.89 -29.03
N PRO A 378 17.79 -9.72 -28.17
CA PRO A 378 17.43 -11.14 -28.38
C PRO A 378 16.06 -11.34 -29.07
N PHE A 379 15.43 -10.28 -29.61
CA PHE A 379 14.04 -10.37 -30.05
C PHE A 379 13.86 -11.04 -31.41
N THR A 380 14.84 -10.92 -32.30
CA THR A 380 14.73 -11.35 -33.70
C THR A 380 15.13 -12.81 -33.90
N ASP A 381 14.43 -13.53 -34.77
CA ASP A 381 14.90 -14.78 -35.38
C ASP A 381 14.60 -14.86 -36.90
N SER A 382 14.88 -16.00 -37.54
CA SER A 382 14.60 -16.22 -38.97
C SER A 382 13.27 -16.90 -39.28
N ALA A 383 12.56 -17.39 -38.26
CA ALA A 383 11.28 -18.08 -38.39
C ALA A 383 10.13 -17.08 -38.56
N SER A 384 8.97 -17.54 -39.04
CA SER A 384 7.78 -16.70 -39.22
C SER A 384 6.57 -17.37 -38.59
N ASN A 385 5.62 -16.57 -38.11
CA ASN A 385 4.39 -17.05 -37.48
C ASN A 385 4.65 -18.00 -36.29
N THR A 386 5.72 -17.73 -35.54
CA THR A 386 6.08 -18.40 -34.28
C THR A 386 5.23 -17.89 -33.12
N LEU A 387 5.33 -18.52 -31.95
CA LEU A 387 4.70 -17.96 -30.75
C LEU A 387 5.39 -16.65 -30.36
N ALA A 388 6.69 -16.53 -30.63
CA ALA A 388 7.47 -15.31 -30.42
C ALA A 388 6.99 -14.13 -31.28
N ASP A 389 6.69 -14.39 -32.55
CA ASP A 389 6.08 -13.41 -33.46
C ASP A 389 4.71 -12.93 -32.96
N ILE A 390 3.87 -13.87 -32.52
CA ILE A 390 2.51 -13.57 -32.04
C ILE A 390 2.57 -12.71 -30.78
N ALA A 391 3.43 -13.07 -29.82
CA ALA A 391 3.60 -12.29 -28.60
C ALA A 391 4.15 -10.88 -28.89
N MET A 392 5.15 -10.77 -29.78
CA MET A 392 5.68 -9.48 -30.21
C MET A 392 4.63 -8.63 -30.92
N TYR A 393 3.78 -9.24 -31.76
CA TYR A 393 2.71 -8.55 -32.48
C TYR A 393 1.70 -7.90 -31.52
N TYR A 394 1.17 -8.64 -30.54
CA TYR A 394 0.19 -8.11 -29.60
C TYR A 394 0.79 -7.23 -28.49
N TRP A 395 2.11 -7.30 -28.27
CA TRP A 395 2.82 -6.35 -27.40
C TRP A 395 3.18 -5.05 -28.13
N GLY A 396 3.69 -5.14 -29.36
CA GLY A 396 4.20 -4.05 -30.18
C GLY A 396 3.14 -3.30 -30.99
N THR A 397 1.90 -3.78 -31.02
CA THR A 397 0.76 -3.11 -31.66
C THR A 397 -0.12 -2.43 -30.62
N ASP A 398 -0.54 -1.20 -30.90
CA ASP A 398 -1.60 -0.54 -30.16
C ASP A 398 -2.96 -1.17 -30.49
N LEU A 399 -3.51 -1.91 -29.53
CA LEU A 399 -4.73 -2.68 -29.66
C LEU A 399 -5.99 -1.81 -29.59
N ARG A 400 -5.89 -0.56 -29.13
CA ARG A 400 -7.00 0.40 -28.98
C ARG A 400 -6.56 1.80 -29.39
N GLN A 401 -6.31 1.98 -30.69
CA GLN A 401 -5.94 3.28 -31.27
C GLN A 401 -6.98 4.39 -31.06
N ASP A 402 -8.20 4.03 -30.66
CA ASP A 402 -9.27 4.95 -30.27
C ASP A 402 -9.16 5.47 -28.83
N LEU A 403 -8.23 4.94 -28.03
CA LEU A 403 -7.92 5.37 -26.67
C LEU A 403 -6.55 6.08 -26.60
N PRO A 404 -6.35 7.00 -25.64
CA PRO A 404 -5.03 7.57 -25.37
C PRO A 404 -4.03 6.54 -24.83
N ASN A 405 -2.75 6.67 -25.18
CA ASN A 405 -1.67 5.82 -24.67
C ASN A 405 -1.24 6.20 -23.25
N ARG A 406 -1.93 5.63 -22.24
CA ARG A 406 -1.73 5.92 -20.80
C ARG A 406 -1.37 4.71 -19.95
N VAL A 407 -1.04 3.58 -20.57
CA VAL A 407 -0.65 2.36 -19.84
C VAL A 407 0.63 2.64 -19.02
N PRO A 408 0.66 2.41 -17.70
CA PRO A 408 1.84 2.71 -16.89
C PRO A 408 3.01 1.79 -17.25
N GLN A 409 4.23 2.34 -17.34
CA GLN A 409 5.45 1.55 -17.48
C GLN A 409 5.74 0.79 -16.17
N VAL A 410 6.23 -0.45 -16.27
CA VAL A 410 6.54 -1.29 -15.09
C VAL A 410 7.92 -1.91 -15.20
N GLN A 411 8.61 -2.04 -14.07
CA GLN A 411 9.83 -2.81 -13.98
C GLN A 411 9.50 -4.30 -13.94
N THR A 412 10.09 -5.08 -14.84
CA THR A 412 9.98 -6.54 -14.87
C THR A 412 11.34 -7.18 -14.54
N ALA A 413 11.36 -8.50 -14.35
CA ALA A 413 12.60 -9.26 -14.19
C ALA A 413 13.53 -9.14 -15.42
N ALA A 414 12.97 -8.85 -16.60
CA ALA A 414 13.71 -8.66 -17.85
C ALA A 414 14.09 -7.18 -18.14
N GLY A 415 13.75 -6.24 -17.25
CA GLY A 415 13.96 -4.80 -17.43
C GLY A 415 12.67 -3.99 -17.42
N LEU A 416 12.78 -2.68 -17.69
CA LEU A 416 11.62 -1.79 -17.82
C LEU A 416 10.78 -2.20 -19.05
N ASN A 417 9.49 -2.46 -18.86
CA ASN A 417 8.54 -2.56 -19.98
C ASN A 417 8.11 -1.13 -20.37
N PRO A 418 8.56 -0.62 -21.54
CA PRO A 418 8.39 0.78 -21.90
C PRO A 418 6.99 1.10 -22.43
N SER A 419 6.11 0.10 -22.59
CA SER A 419 4.84 0.29 -23.29
C SER A 419 3.88 1.22 -22.55
N THR A 420 3.44 2.25 -23.25
CA THR A 420 2.38 3.17 -22.80
C THR A 420 1.04 2.96 -23.52
N TRP A 421 0.99 2.08 -24.52
CA TRP A 421 -0.19 1.81 -25.32
C TRP A 421 -0.93 0.55 -24.88
N GLN A 422 -2.18 0.41 -25.34
CA GLN A 422 -2.99 -0.76 -25.04
C GLN A 422 -2.40 -1.99 -25.72
N ASN A 423 -1.83 -2.90 -24.92
CA ASN A 423 -1.18 -4.11 -25.40
C ASN A 423 -1.36 -5.27 -24.43
N THR A 424 -0.78 -6.43 -24.77
CA THR A 424 -0.73 -7.58 -23.86
C THR A 424 0.71 -7.97 -23.58
N SER A 425 1.09 -8.09 -22.31
CA SER A 425 2.34 -8.76 -21.94
C SER A 425 2.13 -10.28 -21.85
N PHE A 426 3.10 -11.07 -22.30
CA PHE A 426 2.95 -12.53 -22.42
C PHE A 426 3.77 -13.29 -21.37
N TYR A 427 3.07 -14.08 -20.56
CA TYR A 427 3.64 -14.98 -19.57
C TYR A 427 3.28 -16.41 -19.93
N ALA A 428 4.19 -17.33 -19.61
CA ALA A 428 3.94 -18.74 -19.81
C ALA A 428 4.44 -19.55 -18.62
N VAL A 429 3.71 -20.61 -18.30
CA VAL A 429 4.15 -21.66 -17.40
C VAL A 429 4.38 -22.90 -18.24
N THR A 430 5.58 -23.44 -18.11
CA THR A 430 5.98 -24.76 -18.57
C THR A 430 6.06 -25.68 -17.34
N LEU A 431 5.50 -26.88 -17.43
CA LEU A 431 5.29 -27.76 -16.27
C LEU A 431 6.41 -28.79 -16.14
N GLY A 432 7.63 -28.28 -15.92
CA GLY A 432 8.82 -29.07 -15.65
C GLY A 432 9.57 -29.55 -16.88
N LEU A 433 9.33 -28.94 -18.05
CA LEU A 433 9.96 -29.32 -19.32
C LEU A 433 11.04 -28.32 -19.75
N LEU A 434 11.99 -28.81 -20.54
CA LEU A 434 13.13 -28.06 -21.02
C LEU A 434 13.17 -28.05 -22.55
N GLY A 435 13.56 -26.91 -23.13
CA GLY A 435 13.82 -26.78 -24.56
C GLY A 435 15.21 -27.29 -24.96
N ASP A 436 15.59 -27.05 -26.22
CA ASP A 436 16.92 -27.37 -26.74
C ASP A 436 17.99 -26.45 -26.13
N LEU A 437 17.62 -25.21 -25.80
CA LEU A 437 18.53 -24.27 -25.13
C LEU A 437 18.50 -24.43 -23.60
N PRO A 438 19.67 -24.55 -22.95
CA PRO A 438 19.73 -24.57 -21.49
C PRO A 438 19.41 -23.17 -20.94
N ARG A 439 18.41 -23.08 -20.07
CA ARG A 439 17.98 -21.84 -19.40
C ARG A 439 18.95 -21.40 -18.29
N THR A 440 20.17 -21.07 -18.68
CA THR A 440 21.25 -20.59 -17.78
C THR A 440 21.53 -19.11 -18.02
N ALA A 441 22.03 -18.41 -17.01
CA ALA A 441 22.39 -16.99 -17.13
C ALA A 441 23.38 -16.73 -18.28
N ALA A 442 24.32 -17.66 -18.53
CA ALA A 442 25.28 -17.57 -19.63
C ALA A 442 24.59 -17.62 -21.01
N VAL A 443 23.68 -18.57 -21.23
CA VAL A 443 22.93 -18.68 -22.49
C VAL A 443 22.00 -17.50 -22.67
N THR A 444 21.30 -17.07 -21.62
CA THR A 444 20.48 -15.86 -21.66
C THR A 444 21.32 -14.66 -22.08
N GLN A 445 22.48 -14.44 -21.46
CA GLN A 445 23.36 -13.33 -21.85
C GLN A 445 23.84 -13.44 -23.31
N SER A 446 24.17 -14.66 -23.77
CA SER A 446 24.58 -14.89 -25.16
C SER A 446 23.47 -14.60 -26.17
N LEU A 447 22.22 -14.88 -25.84
CA LEU A 447 21.04 -14.51 -26.65
C LEU A 447 20.89 -12.98 -26.71
N TYR A 448 20.97 -12.29 -25.56
CA TYR A 448 20.87 -10.82 -25.51
C TYR A 448 22.03 -10.11 -26.23
N ASN A 449 23.22 -10.73 -26.26
CA ASN A 449 24.36 -10.24 -27.02
C ASN A 449 24.31 -10.59 -28.52
N GLY A 450 23.32 -11.37 -28.97
CA GLY A 450 23.21 -11.84 -30.36
C GLY A 450 24.28 -12.85 -30.79
N THR A 451 24.98 -13.47 -29.82
CA THR A 451 26.01 -14.50 -30.08
C THR A 451 25.45 -15.91 -30.16
N GLN A 452 24.24 -16.11 -29.64
CA GLN A 452 23.46 -17.35 -29.71
C GLN A 452 22.15 -17.04 -30.43
N ASN A 453 21.74 -17.92 -31.35
CA ASN A 453 20.47 -17.81 -32.06
C ASN A 453 19.40 -18.69 -31.42
N TRP A 454 18.14 -18.28 -31.57
CA TRP A 454 16.98 -19.10 -31.25
C TRP A 454 16.85 -20.29 -32.22
N PRO A 455 16.50 -21.50 -31.73
CA PRO A 455 16.22 -22.64 -32.60
C PRO A 455 14.96 -22.39 -33.45
N THR A 456 14.94 -22.90 -34.69
CA THR A 456 13.72 -22.86 -35.50
C THR A 456 12.66 -23.79 -34.89
N PRO A 457 11.46 -23.28 -34.53
CA PRO A 457 10.47 -24.10 -33.83
C PRO A 457 9.86 -25.18 -34.73
N VAL A 458 9.88 -26.44 -34.28
CA VAL A 458 9.29 -27.60 -34.96
C VAL A 458 8.25 -28.25 -34.04
N SER A 459 7.04 -28.45 -34.56
CA SER A 459 5.91 -29.10 -33.88
C SER A 459 6.32 -30.37 -33.13
N ASN A 460 5.84 -30.55 -31.89
CA ASN A 460 6.17 -31.70 -31.01
C ASN A 460 7.66 -31.91 -30.70
N THR A 461 8.50 -30.87 -30.75
CA THR A 461 9.92 -30.95 -30.36
C THR A 461 10.29 -29.92 -29.28
N PRO A 462 11.40 -30.11 -28.53
CA PRO A 462 11.81 -29.19 -27.47
C PRO A 462 11.98 -27.74 -27.94
N SER A 463 12.32 -27.50 -29.21
CA SER A 463 12.36 -26.15 -29.82
C SER A 463 11.06 -25.33 -29.64
N THR A 464 9.91 -25.96 -29.43
CA THR A 464 8.63 -25.28 -29.13
C THR A 464 8.59 -24.64 -27.73
N ILE A 465 9.34 -25.21 -26.78
CA ILE A 465 9.53 -24.65 -25.45
C ILE A 465 10.47 -23.44 -25.52
N ASP A 466 11.49 -23.50 -26.39
CA ASP A 466 12.36 -22.36 -26.65
C ASP A 466 11.59 -21.22 -27.35
N ASP A 467 10.71 -21.53 -28.30
CA ASP A 467 9.77 -20.55 -28.90
C ASP A 467 8.86 -19.92 -27.82
N THR A 468 8.39 -20.72 -26.87
CA THR A 468 7.60 -20.20 -25.74
C THR A 468 8.44 -19.30 -24.84
N TRP A 469 9.73 -19.61 -24.62
CA TRP A 469 10.64 -18.74 -23.89
C TRP A 469 10.88 -17.43 -24.63
N HIS A 470 11.20 -17.52 -25.93
CA HIS A 470 11.39 -16.38 -26.82
C HIS A 470 10.14 -15.48 -26.85
N ALA A 471 8.95 -16.06 -26.91
CA ALA A 471 7.68 -15.35 -26.81
C ALA A 471 7.52 -14.57 -25.51
N THR A 472 7.95 -15.10 -24.36
CA THR A 472 7.87 -14.35 -23.10
C THR A 472 8.82 -13.16 -23.08
N ILE A 473 9.99 -13.25 -23.72
CA ILE A 473 10.92 -12.12 -23.90
C ILE A 473 10.32 -11.07 -24.85
N ASN A 474 9.80 -11.51 -25.99
CA ASN A 474 9.15 -10.65 -26.99
C ASN A 474 7.92 -9.94 -26.41
N GLY A 475 7.12 -10.63 -25.60
CA GLY A 475 5.96 -10.07 -24.91
C GLY A 475 6.26 -9.38 -23.57
N ARG A 476 7.54 -9.16 -23.20
CA ARG A 476 7.95 -8.51 -21.93
C ARG A 476 7.34 -9.13 -20.68
N GLY A 477 7.16 -10.44 -20.67
CA GLY A 477 6.79 -11.21 -19.50
C GLY A 477 7.87 -12.21 -19.14
N GLU A 478 7.47 -13.39 -18.67
CA GLU A 478 8.39 -14.37 -18.14
C GLU A 478 7.91 -15.80 -18.40
N LEU A 479 8.86 -16.68 -18.72
CA LEU A 479 8.66 -18.12 -18.75
C LEU A 479 8.93 -18.70 -17.36
N ILE A 480 7.90 -19.18 -16.69
CA ILE A 480 7.99 -19.97 -15.48
C ILE A 480 8.19 -21.43 -15.87
N ASN A 481 9.20 -22.10 -15.32
CA ASN A 481 9.29 -23.55 -15.40
C ASN A 481 9.01 -24.14 -14.01
N ALA A 482 7.78 -24.57 -13.78
CA ALA A 482 7.34 -25.10 -12.50
C ALA A 482 7.36 -26.63 -12.53
N ARG A 483 8.20 -27.24 -11.67
CA ARG A 483 8.35 -28.70 -11.62
C ARG A 483 7.38 -29.38 -10.67
N ASN A 484 6.77 -28.59 -9.78
CA ASN A 484 5.76 -29.04 -8.82
C ASN A 484 4.77 -27.88 -8.52
N ALA A 485 3.69 -28.21 -7.80
CA ALA A 485 2.63 -27.24 -7.50
C ALA A 485 3.11 -26.08 -6.63
N GLN A 486 4.08 -26.29 -5.74
CA GLN A 486 4.58 -25.23 -4.85
C GLN A 486 5.35 -24.18 -5.66
N GLU A 487 6.28 -24.61 -6.50
CA GLU A 487 7.01 -23.73 -7.43
C GLU A 487 6.05 -22.97 -8.36
N LEU A 488 4.99 -23.63 -8.81
CA LEU A 488 3.93 -23.00 -9.61
C LEU A 488 3.22 -21.91 -8.81
N THR A 489 2.79 -22.21 -7.58
CA THR A 489 2.10 -21.25 -6.71
C THR A 489 2.98 -20.04 -6.44
N ASP A 490 4.22 -20.24 -6.00
CA ASP A 490 5.13 -19.15 -5.67
C ASP A 490 5.44 -18.27 -6.90
N SER A 491 5.62 -18.89 -8.06
CA SER A 491 5.89 -18.17 -9.31
C SER A 491 4.69 -17.37 -9.81
N ILE A 492 3.48 -17.92 -9.73
CA ILE A 492 2.26 -17.20 -10.11
C ILE A 492 1.97 -16.07 -9.13
N SER A 493 2.13 -16.28 -7.82
CA SER A 493 1.99 -15.19 -6.84
C SER A 493 2.99 -14.05 -7.10
N ARG A 494 4.22 -14.38 -7.52
CA ARG A 494 5.21 -13.39 -7.95
C ARG A 494 4.81 -12.66 -9.23
N VAL A 495 4.33 -13.36 -10.25
CA VAL A 495 3.80 -12.72 -11.47
C VAL A 495 2.64 -11.79 -11.12
N LEU A 496 1.69 -12.24 -10.29
CA LEU A 496 0.58 -11.43 -9.82
C LEU A 496 1.05 -10.20 -9.03
N SER A 497 2.14 -10.30 -8.26
CA SER A 497 2.72 -9.16 -7.55
C SER A 497 3.31 -8.08 -8.48
N GLY A 498 3.99 -8.49 -9.56
CA GLY A 498 4.50 -7.58 -10.59
C GLY A 498 3.40 -7.04 -11.51
N VAL A 499 2.32 -7.81 -11.69
CA VAL A 499 1.12 -7.44 -12.47
C VAL A 499 0.24 -6.45 -11.72
N ALA A 500 0.12 -6.58 -10.40
CA ALA A 500 -0.78 -5.78 -9.57
C ALA A 500 -0.16 -4.51 -8.96
N GLY A 501 1.17 -4.37 -8.95
CA GLY A 501 1.86 -3.39 -8.09
C GLY A 501 2.39 -2.13 -8.78
N THR A 502 1.56 -1.09 -8.93
CA THR A 502 2.08 0.28 -9.00
C THR A 502 2.12 0.85 -7.57
N PRO A 503 3.30 1.22 -7.03
CA PRO A 503 3.39 1.88 -5.73
C PRO A 503 2.45 3.10 -5.68
N GLN A 504 1.67 3.19 -4.61
CA GLN A 504 0.79 4.32 -4.32
C GLN A 504 1.40 5.16 -3.20
N THR A 505 1.06 6.44 -3.18
CA THR A 505 1.41 7.35 -2.09
C THR A 505 0.12 7.98 -1.58
N GLN A 506 -0.02 8.00 -0.26
CA GLN A 506 -1.10 8.68 0.44
C GLN A 506 -0.52 9.48 1.61
N SER A 507 0.53 8.99 2.27
CA SER A 507 1.23 9.74 3.30
C SER A 507 1.88 11.00 2.74
N GLY A 508 1.96 12.03 3.58
CA GLY A 508 2.81 13.19 3.31
C GLY A 508 4.28 12.79 3.29
N VAL A 509 5.12 13.65 2.72
CA VAL A 509 6.55 13.42 2.54
C VAL A 509 7.36 14.43 3.38
N ALA A 510 8.57 14.06 3.80
CA ALA A 510 9.48 14.96 4.52
C ALA A 510 10.57 15.55 3.61
N VAL A 511 11.24 16.62 4.09
CA VAL A 511 12.39 17.23 3.41
C VAL A 511 13.56 17.45 4.37
N SER A 512 14.79 17.33 3.86
CA SER A 512 16.01 17.39 4.67
C SER A 512 16.49 18.80 5.04
N ALA A 513 15.82 19.83 4.51
CA ALA A 513 16.13 21.22 4.79
C ALA A 513 14.90 22.11 4.60
N VAL A 514 14.81 23.17 5.40
CA VAL A 514 13.75 24.20 5.28
C VAL A 514 13.91 25.01 3.98
N PHE A 515 15.13 25.19 3.49
CA PHE A 515 15.47 25.92 2.25
C PHE A 515 16.14 25.01 1.22
N LEU A 516 15.86 25.23 -0.07
CA LEU A 516 16.51 24.50 -1.15
C LEU A 516 17.99 24.88 -1.24
N ARG A 517 18.83 23.86 -1.10
CA ARG A 517 20.27 23.89 -1.35
C ARG A 517 20.70 22.63 -2.08
N ASN A 518 21.90 22.63 -2.64
CA ASN A 518 22.44 21.41 -3.22
C ASN A 518 22.49 20.30 -2.16
N GLY A 519 22.01 19.10 -2.51
CA GLY A 519 21.85 17.98 -1.58
C GLY A 519 20.57 18.00 -0.73
N THR A 520 19.62 18.91 -0.99
CA THR A 520 18.28 18.83 -0.36
C THR A 520 17.57 17.57 -0.85
N ARG A 521 16.97 16.82 0.07
CA ARG A 521 16.31 15.53 -0.19
C ARG A 521 14.84 15.61 0.15
N LYS A 522 14.06 14.83 -0.59
CA LYS A 522 12.64 14.57 -0.38
C LYS A 522 12.47 13.08 -0.06
N TYR A 523 11.81 12.76 1.04
CA TYR A 523 11.59 11.38 1.49
C TYR A 523 10.16 10.95 1.21
N LYS A 524 9.97 10.00 0.30
CA LYS A 524 8.68 9.55 -0.22
C LYS A 524 8.25 8.23 0.45
N PRO A 525 7.24 8.25 1.32
CA PRO A 525 6.56 7.03 1.76
C PRO A 525 5.56 6.56 0.69
N GLU A 526 5.56 5.26 0.45
CA GLU A 526 4.74 4.58 -0.53
C GLU A 526 4.26 3.22 0.00
N TYR A 527 3.16 2.73 -0.56
CA TYR A 527 2.64 1.39 -0.29
C TYR A 527 2.20 0.69 -1.57
N VAL A 528 2.20 -0.64 -1.56
CA VAL A 528 1.72 -1.45 -2.68
C VAL A 528 0.39 -2.11 -2.30
N PRO A 529 -0.75 -1.69 -2.88
CA PRO A 529 -2.05 -2.30 -2.62
C PRO A 529 -2.06 -3.81 -2.92
N GLY A 530 -2.89 -4.56 -2.20
CA GLY A 530 -3.04 -6.02 -2.38
C GLY A 530 -1.97 -6.85 -1.69
N ILE A 531 -0.70 -6.43 -1.77
CA ILE A 531 0.42 -7.10 -1.07
C ILE A 531 0.69 -6.47 0.30
N TRP A 532 0.37 -5.18 0.45
CA TRP A 532 0.55 -4.38 1.66
C TRP A 532 2.00 -4.38 2.13
N SER A 533 2.88 -4.00 1.21
CA SER A 533 4.30 -3.75 1.46
C SER A 533 4.59 -2.25 1.37
N GLY A 534 5.48 -1.76 2.23
CA GLY A 534 5.95 -0.37 2.18
C GLY A 534 7.16 -0.17 1.29
N ARG A 535 7.31 1.07 0.84
CA ARG A 535 8.52 1.56 0.20
C ARG A 535 8.79 2.97 0.71
N LEU A 536 10.05 3.23 1.02
CA LEU A 536 10.52 4.55 1.44
C LEU A 536 11.75 4.90 0.63
N SER A 537 11.68 6.00 -0.11
CA SER A 537 12.75 6.44 -1.00
C SER A 537 13.16 7.88 -0.73
N ALA A 538 14.46 8.18 -0.84
CA ALA A 538 14.99 9.54 -0.82
C ALA A 538 15.36 9.98 -2.23
N VAL A 539 14.86 11.14 -2.64
CA VAL A 539 15.16 11.72 -3.96
C VAL A 539 15.76 13.11 -3.77
N GLU A 540 16.81 13.42 -4.52
CA GLU A 540 17.38 14.77 -4.50
C GLU A 540 16.49 15.78 -5.22
N LEU A 541 16.38 16.96 -4.62
CA LEU A 541 15.73 18.12 -5.21
C LEU A 541 16.76 19.04 -5.85
N ASP A 542 16.36 19.61 -6.98
CA ASP A 542 17.10 20.67 -7.65
C ASP A 542 17.08 21.93 -6.79
N ALA A 543 18.26 22.50 -6.58
CA ALA A 543 18.45 23.58 -5.63
C ALA A 543 17.82 24.92 -6.09
N VAL A 544 17.45 25.03 -7.37
CA VAL A 544 16.91 26.26 -7.96
C VAL A 544 15.39 26.15 -8.15
N THR A 545 14.95 25.03 -8.72
CA THR A 545 13.55 24.82 -9.13
C THR A 545 12.73 24.03 -8.11
N GLY A 546 13.37 23.29 -7.19
CA GLY A 546 12.71 22.36 -6.29
C GLY A 546 12.14 21.12 -6.97
N ASN A 547 12.35 20.95 -8.27
CA ASN A 547 11.99 19.74 -9.00
C ASN A 547 12.90 18.58 -8.60
N GLU A 548 12.46 17.35 -8.81
CA GLU A 548 13.33 16.19 -8.60
C GLU A 548 14.42 16.18 -9.68
N LYS A 549 15.71 16.19 -9.30
CA LYS A 549 16.83 16.33 -10.27
C LYS A 549 16.82 15.24 -11.33
N ASN A 550 16.40 14.03 -10.95
CA ASN A 550 16.13 12.93 -11.86
C ASN A 550 15.32 11.85 -11.11
N PRO A 551 14.04 11.62 -11.42
CA PRO A 551 13.22 10.60 -10.74
C PRO A 551 13.73 9.16 -10.93
N ARG A 552 14.70 8.93 -11.84
CA ARG A 552 15.37 7.63 -12.04
C ARG A 552 16.58 7.41 -11.11
N LEU A 553 17.07 8.46 -10.44
CA LEU A 553 18.22 8.39 -9.51
C LEU A 553 17.73 8.63 -8.08
N VAL A 554 17.13 7.58 -7.51
CA VAL A 554 16.82 7.52 -6.09
C VAL A 554 18.14 7.49 -5.31
N HIS A 555 18.31 8.38 -4.33
CA HIS A 555 19.53 8.47 -3.54
C HIS A 555 19.74 7.22 -2.69
N TRP A 556 18.67 6.79 -2.02
CA TRP A 556 18.56 5.50 -1.36
C TRP A 556 17.10 5.09 -1.26
N GLU A 557 16.87 3.79 -1.13
CA GLU A 557 15.56 3.17 -1.00
C GLU A 557 15.64 2.03 0.00
N VAL A 558 14.63 1.93 0.87
CA VAL A 558 14.62 0.92 1.92
C VAL A 558 14.42 -0.48 1.33
N GLU A 559 13.37 -0.68 0.54
CA GLU A 559 13.03 -1.99 -0.03
C GLU A 559 13.32 -2.01 -1.54
N ARG A 560 14.23 -2.87 -1.99
CA ARG A 560 14.72 -2.92 -3.39
C ARG A 560 14.26 -4.17 -4.14
N GLY A 561 13.14 -4.75 -3.73
CA GLY A 561 12.60 -5.98 -4.28
C GLY A 561 13.04 -7.22 -3.51
N THR A 562 13.17 -8.35 -4.21
CA THR A 562 13.53 -9.65 -3.61
C THR A 562 14.76 -10.26 -4.30
N ASP A 563 15.51 -11.07 -3.57
CA ASP A 563 16.62 -11.85 -4.11
C ASP A 563 16.15 -13.11 -4.84
N SER A 564 17.09 -13.92 -5.35
CA SER A 564 16.78 -15.15 -6.07
C SER A 564 16.04 -16.21 -5.25
N ASN A 565 16.05 -16.09 -3.92
CA ASN A 565 15.34 -16.98 -2.99
C ASN A 565 13.98 -16.40 -2.57
N GLY A 566 13.60 -15.24 -3.14
CA GLY A 566 12.39 -14.51 -2.79
C GLY A 566 12.49 -13.73 -1.48
N ASP A 567 13.67 -13.65 -0.84
CA ASP A 567 13.84 -12.86 0.38
C ASP A 567 13.92 -11.36 0.07
N PRO A 568 13.33 -10.48 0.91
CA PRO A 568 13.41 -9.04 0.69
C PRO A 568 14.84 -8.51 0.71
N ILE A 569 15.20 -7.71 -0.30
CA ILE A 569 16.44 -6.93 -0.34
C ILE A 569 16.14 -5.58 0.31
N SER A 570 16.58 -5.41 1.55
CA SER A 570 16.27 -4.22 2.36
C SER A 570 17.50 -3.58 2.98
N THR A 571 17.47 -2.26 3.22
CA THR A 571 18.42 -1.56 4.10
C THR A 571 18.11 -1.77 5.57
N ILE A 572 16.95 -2.36 5.91
CA ILE A 572 16.65 -2.85 7.26
C ILE A 572 17.60 -4.01 7.58
N PRO A 573 18.38 -3.94 8.69
CA PRO A 573 19.32 -4.99 9.06
C PRO A 573 18.67 -6.37 9.26
N SER A 574 19.49 -7.42 9.28
CA SER A 574 19.02 -8.76 9.66
C SER A 574 18.40 -8.76 11.07
N HIS A 575 17.40 -9.60 11.30
CA HIS A 575 16.60 -9.61 12.53
C HIS A 575 17.43 -9.65 13.83
N SER A 576 18.58 -10.32 13.83
CA SER A 576 19.48 -10.44 14.98
C SER A 576 20.30 -9.18 15.26
N ALA A 577 20.55 -8.35 14.25
CA ALA A 577 21.34 -7.12 14.34
C ALA A 577 20.48 -5.86 14.54
N ARG A 578 19.15 -5.96 14.44
CA ARG A 578 18.25 -4.82 14.59
C ARG A 578 18.15 -4.36 16.05
N ASN A 579 18.28 -3.06 16.26
CA ASN A 579 18.06 -2.37 17.53
C ASN A 579 16.59 -1.93 17.60
N ILE A 580 15.77 -2.71 18.30
CA ILE A 580 14.32 -2.49 18.36
C ILE A 580 13.92 -2.39 19.83
N ALA A 581 13.29 -1.28 20.19
CA ALA A 581 12.77 -1.02 21.51
C ALA A 581 11.25 -1.26 21.59
N THR A 582 10.75 -1.38 22.80
CA THR A 582 9.33 -1.47 23.12
C THR A 582 9.06 -0.94 24.53
N TRP A 583 7.78 -0.75 24.88
CA TRP A 583 7.37 -0.31 26.21
C TRP A 583 6.80 -1.46 27.03
N THR A 584 7.33 -1.66 28.24
CA THR A 584 6.86 -2.73 29.15
C THR A 584 5.61 -2.35 29.94
N GLY A 585 5.20 -1.07 29.88
CA GLY A 585 4.20 -0.47 30.76
C GLY A 585 4.81 0.47 31.81
N THR A 586 6.11 0.37 32.06
CA THR A 586 6.81 1.21 33.06
C THR A 586 8.15 1.74 32.59
N THR A 587 8.81 1.05 31.67
CA THR A 587 10.11 1.45 31.11
C THR A 587 10.30 0.93 29.69
N GLY A 588 11.19 1.57 28.93
CA GLY A 588 11.63 1.10 27.63
C GLY A 588 12.54 -0.13 27.76
N ALA A 589 12.33 -1.13 26.91
CA ALA A 589 13.09 -2.37 26.88
C ALA A 589 13.36 -2.82 25.44
N ASN A 590 14.26 -3.78 25.25
CA ASN A 590 14.44 -4.42 23.95
C ASN A 590 13.15 -5.16 23.54
N PHE A 591 12.80 -5.12 22.26
CA PHE A 591 11.72 -5.92 21.71
C PHE A 591 12.18 -7.38 21.54
N ASP A 592 11.94 -8.17 22.58
CA ASP A 592 12.21 -9.60 22.63
C ASP A 592 11.06 -10.39 23.29
N ALA A 593 11.15 -11.72 23.25
CA ALA A 593 10.12 -12.59 23.82
C ALA A 593 9.97 -12.44 25.35
N ALA A 594 11.04 -12.07 26.07
CA ALA A 594 11.01 -11.90 27.52
C ALA A 594 10.30 -10.60 27.92
N ALA A 595 10.57 -9.51 27.20
CA ALA A 595 9.93 -8.22 27.43
C ALA A 595 8.45 -8.19 27.01
N THR A 596 8.09 -8.94 25.96
CA THR A 596 6.74 -8.89 25.36
C THR A 596 5.82 -10.01 25.84
N GLY A 597 6.36 -11.15 26.27
CA GLY A 597 5.60 -12.38 26.53
C GLY A 597 5.07 -13.05 25.26
N LEU A 598 5.43 -12.56 24.07
CA LEU A 598 5.04 -13.15 22.78
C LEU A 598 5.94 -14.35 22.42
N PRO A 599 5.46 -15.29 21.59
CA PRO A 599 6.29 -16.39 21.09
C PRO A 599 7.55 -15.88 20.38
N ALA A 600 8.71 -16.48 20.69
CA ALA A 600 9.99 -16.05 20.11
C ALA A 600 10.03 -16.10 18.57
N SER A 601 9.34 -17.06 17.97
CA SER A 601 9.19 -17.15 16.51
C SER A 601 8.41 -15.96 15.94
N LEU A 602 7.33 -15.53 16.59
CA LEU A 602 6.55 -14.36 16.18
C LEU A 602 7.39 -13.09 16.33
N VAL A 603 8.07 -12.92 17.46
CA VAL A 603 8.97 -11.78 17.70
C VAL A 603 10.04 -11.72 16.60
N ASN A 604 10.73 -12.82 16.31
CA ASN A 604 11.75 -12.85 15.26
C ASN A 604 11.17 -12.54 13.88
N TYR A 605 9.97 -13.03 13.57
CA TYR A 605 9.29 -12.71 12.33
C TYR A 605 9.00 -11.20 12.21
N ILE A 606 8.46 -10.55 13.25
CA ILE A 606 8.26 -9.08 13.28
C ILE A 606 9.60 -8.34 13.15
N ARG A 607 10.68 -8.88 13.75
CA ARG A 607 12.04 -8.36 13.57
C ARG A 607 12.59 -8.57 12.15
N GLY A 608 11.91 -9.30 11.27
CA GLY A 608 12.31 -9.49 9.87
C GLY A 608 12.94 -10.84 9.55
N ASP A 609 12.84 -11.83 10.45
CA ASP A 609 13.24 -13.21 10.17
C ASP A 609 12.29 -13.85 9.16
N THR A 610 12.84 -14.43 8.10
CA THR A 610 12.07 -15.09 7.04
C THR A 610 12.09 -16.62 7.17
N ASN A 611 12.83 -17.19 8.14
CA ASN A 611 13.01 -18.64 8.26
C ASN A 611 11.73 -19.42 8.59
N GLN A 612 10.74 -18.77 9.21
CA GLN A 612 9.43 -19.37 9.49
C GLN A 612 8.38 -19.06 8.41
N GLU A 613 8.77 -18.41 7.31
CA GLU A 613 7.88 -18.15 6.18
C GLU A 613 7.62 -19.44 5.39
N ILE A 614 6.43 -19.56 4.80
CA ILE A 614 5.99 -20.74 4.05
C ILE A 614 6.98 -21.11 2.94
N ARG A 615 7.57 -20.12 2.25
CA ARG A 615 8.58 -20.34 1.19
C ARG A 615 9.85 -21.04 1.69
N LYS A 616 10.09 -21.04 3.01
CA LYS A 616 11.22 -21.73 3.67
C LYS A 616 10.78 -22.96 4.47
N GLY A 617 9.55 -23.44 4.25
CA GLY A 617 9.00 -24.61 4.94
C GLY A 617 8.40 -24.31 6.32
N GLY A 618 8.22 -23.04 6.67
CA GLY A 618 7.52 -22.61 7.89
C GLY A 618 6.00 -22.47 7.71
N PHE A 619 5.35 -21.74 8.63
CA PHE A 619 3.89 -21.57 8.69
C PHE A 619 3.43 -20.11 8.65
N MET A 620 4.37 -19.16 8.58
CA MET A 620 4.08 -17.73 8.56
C MET A 620 3.99 -17.19 7.13
N ARG A 621 3.25 -16.09 6.96
CA ARG A 621 3.07 -15.40 5.68
C ARG A 621 4.40 -15.09 4.99
N ASN A 622 4.49 -15.35 3.69
CA ASN A 622 5.61 -14.90 2.86
C ASN A 622 5.58 -13.37 2.71
N ARG A 623 6.71 -12.69 2.94
CA ARG A 623 6.81 -11.24 2.74
C ARG A 623 7.71 -10.89 1.56
N THR A 624 7.28 -9.91 0.78
CA THR A 624 8.07 -9.34 -0.33
C THR A 624 8.88 -8.10 0.08
N ALA A 625 8.66 -7.59 1.29
CA ALA A 625 9.34 -6.45 1.91
C ALA A 625 9.48 -6.68 3.43
N ARG A 626 10.53 -6.12 4.07
CA ARG A 626 10.61 -6.07 5.54
C ARG A 626 9.80 -4.92 6.11
N LEU A 627 9.80 -3.77 5.43
CA LEU A 627 9.01 -2.59 5.76
C LEU A 627 7.52 -2.79 5.44
N GLY A 628 6.67 -2.59 6.44
CA GLY A 628 5.22 -2.54 6.28
C GLY A 628 4.76 -1.33 5.46
N ASP A 629 3.55 -1.37 4.92
CA ASP A 629 3.00 -0.24 4.18
C ASP A 629 2.92 1.04 5.03
N ILE A 630 3.18 2.18 4.38
CA ILE A 630 3.12 3.53 4.99
C ILE A 630 1.99 4.27 4.29
N VAL A 631 0.84 4.39 4.97
CA VAL A 631 -0.40 4.89 4.36
C VAL A 631 -0.73 6.28 4.84
N ASN A 632 -0.81 6.52 6.15
CA ASN A 632 -1.12 7.84 6.70
C ASN A 632 0.03 8.46 7.51
N ALA A 633 0.99 7.65 8.00
CA ALA A 633 2.12 8.14 8.79
C ALA A 633 3.08 9.01 7.97
N ASN A 634 3.21 10.27 8.39
CA ASN A 634 4.15 11.19 7.77
C ASN A 634 5.56 10.99 8.32
N PRO A 635 6.60 10.96 7.48
CA PRO A 635 7.96 10.96 7.96
C PRO A 635 8.32 12.28 8.68
N VAL A 636 9.14 12.20 9.74
CA VAL A 636 9.70 13.36 10.46
C VAL A 636 11.22 13.32 10.36
N TYR A 637 11.80 14.35 9.76
CA TYR A 637 13.26 14.50 9.67
C TYR A 637 13.80 15.25 10.88
N VAL A 638 14.51 14.53 11.75
CA VAL A 638 15.11 15.06 12.99
C VAL A 638 16.55 15.45 12.72
N ARG A 639 16.78 16.76 12.67
CA ARG A 639 18.11 17.42 12.69
C ARG A 639 17.95 18.91 13.00
N ASP A 640 17.93 19.77 11.97
CA ASP A 640 18.00 21.23 12.08
C ASP A 640 16.71 21.95 11.65
N ASN A 641 15.66 21.21 11.30
CA ASN A 641 14.43 21.80 10.74
C ASN A 641 13.54 22.48 11.79
N VAL A 642 13.67 22.15 13.07
CA VAL A 642 12.81 22.66 14.15
C VAL A 642 13.61 23.55 15.10
N ASP A 643 13.30 24.86 15.08
CA ASP A 643 13.69 25.89 16.06
C ASP A 643 12.42 26.53 16.62
N LEU A 644 12.16 26.35 17.93
CA LEU A 644 10.95 26.84 18.60
C LEU A 644 11.09 28.26 19.15
N GLY A 645 12.24 28.92 18.96
CA GLY A 645 12.52 30.28 19.43
C GLY A 645 12.52 30.40 20.95
N TYR A 646 12.96 29.35 21.64
CA TYR A 646 12.88 29.21 23.09
C TYR A 646 13.96 29.96 23.88
N ASP A 647 14.82 30.75 23.24
CA ASP A 647 15.73 31.67 23.93
C ASP A 647 14.96 32.65 24.82
N SER A 648 13.76 33.03 24.38
CA SER A 648 12.86 33.93 25.10
C SER A 648 12.36 33.38 26.44
N LEU A 649 12.50 32.06 26.68
CA LEU A 649 12.12 31.44 27.95
C LEU A 649 13.14 31.71 29.07
N GLY A 650 14.38 32.07 28.73
CA GLY A 650 15.46 32.28 29.70
C GLY A 650 15.87 30.99 30.44
N LEU A 651 15.72 29.82 29.79
CA LEU A 651 16.06 28.50 30.35
C LEU A 651 17.31 27.95 29.65
N GLY A 652 18.43 27.79 30.37
CA GLY A 652 19.69 27.33 29.80
C GLY A 652 20.15 28.16 28.58
N ASP A 653 21.08 27.62 27.78
CA ASP A 653 21.45 28.20 26.49
C ASP A 653 20.81 27.40 25.34
N TYR A 654 19.70 27.92 24.81
CA TYR A 654 18.98 27.28 23.71
C TYR A 654 19.72 27.42 22.37
N ARG A 655 20.48 28.50 22.15
CA ARG A 655 21.25 28.68 20.92
C ARG A 655 22.42 27.71 20.85
N GLU A 656 23.09 27.45 21.95
CA GLU A 656 24.11 26.40 22.02
C GLU A 656 23.50 25.02 21.72
N PHE A 657 22.36 24.69 22.33
CA PHE A 657 21.65 23.46 22.03
C PHE A 657 21.31 23.31 20.54
N MET A 658 20.83 24.38 19.90
CA MET A 658 20.54 24.38 18.47
C MET A 658 21.80 24.17 17.62
N ILE A 659 22.94 24.77 17.98
CA ILE A 659 24.23 24.52 17.30
C ILE A 659 24.61 23.04 17.37
N VAL A 660 24.49 22.43 18.55
CA VAL A 660 24.76 21.00 18.74
C VAL A 660 23.78 20.15 17.93
N LYS A 661 22.48 20.48 17.96
CA LYS A 661 21.42 19.79 17.22
C LYS A 661 21.66 19.81 15.71
N MET A 662 22.12 20.94 15.16
CA MET A 662 22.47 21.10 13.74
C MET A 662 23.68 20.26 13.30
N ALA A 663 24.60 19.96 14.20
CA ALA A 663 25.83 19.21 13.89
C ALA A 663 25.62 17.67 13.84
N ARG A 664 24.46 17.17 14.28
CA ARG A 664 24.17 15.73 14.35
C ARG A 664 23.86 15.14 12.98
N PRO A 665 24.06 13.81 12.78
CA PRO A 665 23.54 13.11 11.61
C PRO A 665 22.02 13.24 11.52
N GLY A 666 21.50 13.41 10.30
CA GLY A 666 20.05 13.44 10.07
C GLY A 666 19.43 12.05 10.17
N VAL A 667 18.28 11.96 10.83
CA VAL A 667 17.52 10.71 11.00
C VAL A 667 16.06 10.95 10.65
N LEU A 668 15.50 10.04 9.86
CA LEU A 668 14.13 10.08 9.40
C LEU A 668 13.29 9.07 10.18
N PHE A 669 12.29 9.56 10.91
CA PHE A 669 11.34 8.73 11.63
C PHE A 669 10.06 8.53 10.81
N VAL A 670 9.51 7.33 10.74
CA VAL A 670 8.23 7.07 10.07
C VAL A 670 7.54 5.83 10.64
N GLY A 671 6.22 5.91 10.83
CA GLY A 671 5.41 4.78 11.28
C GLY A 671 5.05 3.88 10.11
N ALA A 672 4.99 2.57 10.33
CA ALA A 672 4.58 1.60 9.32
C ALA A 672 3.64 0.53 9.89
N ASN A 673 2.87 -0.08 8.99
CA ASN A 673 1.84 -1.08 9.33
C ASN A 673 2.39 -2.49 9.54
N ASP A 674 3.72 -2.65 9.62
CA ASP A 674 4.39 -3.82 10.19
C ASP A 674 4.48 -3.77 11.72
N GLY A 675 3.92 -2.72 12.34
CA GLY A 675 3.81 -2.60 13.80
C GLY A 675 4.80 -1.62 14.42
N MET A 676 5.59 -0.91 13.63
CA MET A 676 6.77 -0.21 14.14
C MET A 676 6.82 1.25 13.72
N LEU A 677 7.38 2.08 14.59
CA LEU A 677 8.03 3.33 14.21
C LEU A 677 9.48 3.02 13.84
N HIS A 678 9.92 3.40 12.65
CA HIS A 678 11.28 3.19 12.16
C HIS A 678 12.09 4.47 12.19
N ALA A 679 13.40 4.37 12.40
CA ALA A 679 14.37 5.46 12.30
C ALA A 679 15.44 5.10 11.27
N PHE A 680 15.46 5.81 10.14
CA PHE A 680 16.37 5.60 9.02
C PHE A 680 17.44 6.69 8.98
N ARG A 681 18.70 6.31 8.83
CA ARG A 681 19.79 7.27 8.65
C ARG A 681 19.68 7.94 7.28
N ASP A 682 19.73 9.27 7.25
CA ASP A 682 19.57 10.05 6.04
C ASP A 682 20.66 9.81 4.98
N SER A 683 21.86 9.38 5.36
CA SER A 683 22.98 9.20 4.41
C SER A 683 22.82 8.00 3.49
N ASP A 684 22.15 6.93 3.92
CA ASP A 684 22.15 5.63 3.24
C ASP A 684 20.82 4.86 3.35
N GLY A 685 19.85 5.38 4.11
CA GLY A 685 18.57 4.72 4.33
C GLY A 685 18.65 3.50 5.24
N VAL A 686 19.76 3.26 5.94
CA VAL A 686 19.89 2.13 6.88
C VAL A 686 19.07 2.40 8.14
N GLU A 687 18.26 1.43 8.55
CA GLU A 687 17.53 1.50 9.82
C GLU A 687 18.52 1.38 10.99
N ILE A 688 18.50 2.38 11.88
CA ILE A 688 19.38 2.44 13.06
C ILE A 688 18.63 2.17 14.36
N PHE A 689 17.31 2.32 14.35
CA PHE A 689 16.43 2.07 15.50
C PHE A 689 15.01 1.82 15.02
N ALA A 690 14.24 1.05 15.80
CA ALA A 690 12.79 0.99 15.66
C ALA A 690 12.11 0.87 17.03
N TYR A 691 10.85 1.26 17.11
CA TYR A 691 10.02 1.17 18.30
C TYR A 691 8.72 0.44 17.99
N VAL A 692 8.41 -0.60 18.77
CA VAL A 692 7.13 -1.32 18.71
C VAL A 692 6.27 -0.88 19.88
N PRO A 693 5.18 -0.12 19.67
CA PRO A 693 4.30 0.28 20.77
C PRO A 693 3.68 -0.93 21.48
N ARG A 694 3.47 -0.85 22.79
CA ARG A 694 2.85 -1.94 23.56
C ARG A 694 1.41 -2.20 23.12
N ALA A 695 0.69 -1.13 22.83
CA ALA A 695 -0.72 -1.19 22.43
C ALA A 695 -0.97 -2.00 21.15
N VAL A 696 0.05 -2.21 20.30
CA VAL A 696 -0.10 -3.00 19.06
C VAL A 696 0.14 -4.50 19.25
N TRP A 697 0.80 -4.93 20.34
CA TRP A 697 1.19 -6.34 20.55
C TRP A 697 0.04 -7.35 20.41
N PRO A 698 -1.17 -7.10 20.94
CA PRO A 698 -2.26 -8.08 20.86
C PRO A 698 -2.61 -8.48 19.43
N ASN A 699 -2.29 -7.64 18.44
CA ASN A 699 -2.63 -7.85 17.04
C ASN A 699 -1.43 -8.18 16.14
N LEU A 700 -0.18 -8.19 16.65
CA LEU A 700 1.01 -8.46 15.83
C LEU A 700 1.00 -9.85 15.19
N HIS A 701 0.35 -10.84 15.83
CA HIS A 701 0.22 -12.19 15.27
C HIS A 701 -0.43 -12.20 13.88
N ARG A 702 -1.33 -11.24 13.61
CA ARG A 702 -2.04 -11.14 12.33
C ARG A 702 -1.12 -10.84 11.15
N LEU A 703 0.03 -10.20 11.39
CA LEU A 703 1.04 -9.93 10.35
C LEU A 703 1.74 -11.22 9.88
N ALA A 704 1.74 -12.25 10.73
CA ALA A 704 2.34 -13.56 10.45
C ALA A 704 1.33 -14.57 9.90
N GLU A 705 0.02 -14.29 9.96
CA GLU A 705 -1.02 -15.19 9.45
C GLU A 705 -0.88 -15.36 7.94
N PRO A 706 -0.74 -16.59 7.41
CA PRO A 706 -0.73 -16.79 5.97
C PRO A 706 -2.12 -16.54 5.36
N PRO A 707 -2.22 -16.22 4.06
CA PRO A 707 -3.51 -16.12 3.39
C PRO A 707 -4.31 -17.43 3.52
N PRO A 708 -5.65 -17.37 3.70
CA PRO A 708 -6.51 -16.17 3.70
C PRO A 708 -6.65 -15.46 5.07
N GLY A 709 -5.90 -15.88 6.10
CA GLY A 709 -5.97 -15.28 7.46
C GLY A 709 -5.52 -13.83 7.50
N PHE A 710 -4.45 -13.49 6.77
CA PHE A 710 -3.99 -12.11 6.65
C PHE A 710 -5.07 -11.20 6.07
N ARG A 711 -5.43 -10.19 6.85
CA ARG A 711 -6.22 -9.04 6.40
C ARG A 711 -5.48 -7.77 6.80
N HIS A 712 -5.35 -6.85 5.85
CA HIS A 712 -4.71 -5.58 6.12
C HIS A 712 -5.44 -4.84 7.26
N ARG A 713 -4.64 -4.20 8.10
CA ARG A 713 -5.09 -3.29 9.14
C ARG A 713 -3.96 -2.34 9.49
N TYR A 714 -4.34 -1.20 10.03
CA TYR A 714 -3.38 -0.23 10.51
C TYR A 714 -2.73 -0.70 11.82
N PHE A 715 -1.46 -0.34 12.02
CA PHE A 715 -0.74 -0.57 13.27
C PHE A 715 -0.14 0.72 13.82
N VAL A 716 0.99 1.18 13.26
CA VAL A 716 1.63 2.45 13.62
C VAL A 716 1.48 3.40 12.44
N ASP A 717 0.32 4.02 12.36
CA ASP A 717 -0.11 4.80 11.20
C ASP A 717 -0.46 6.26 11.57
N GLY A 718 -0.10 6.67 12.80
CA GLY A 718 -0.41 7.98 13.35
C GLY A 718 0.64 9.05 13.03
N PRO A 719 0.28 10.33 13.22
CA PRO A 719 1.20 11.44 13.06
C PRO A 719 2.25 11.49 14.17
N GLN A 720 3.34 12.20 13.88
CA GLN A 720 4.51 12.36 14.73
C GLN A 720 4.94 13.82 14.71
N SER A 721 5.34 14.36 15.86
CA SER A 721 5.83 15.73 16.02
C SER A 721 7.16 15.75 16.76
N GLU A 722 8.10 16.52 16.22
CA GLU A 722 9.38 16.83 16.87
C GLU A 722 9.20 18.07 17.75
N THR A 723 9.77 18.05 18.96
CA THR A 723 9.73 19.19 19.89
C THR A 723 11.02 19.29 20.70
N ASP A 724 11.28 20.46 21.27
CA ASP A 724 12.38 20.68 22.22
C ASP A 724 11.83 20.98 23.61
N ALA A 725 12.47 20.48 24.65
CA ALA A 725 12.06 20.70 26.03
C ALA A 725 13.24 20.84 26.98
N TYR A 726 13.11 21.71 27.98
CA TYR A 726 14.12 21.88 29.03
C TYR A 726 13.80 20.96 30.21
N LEU A 727 14.41 19.78 30.22
CA LEU A 727 14.12 18.69 31.15
C LEU A 727 15.37 18.31 31.96
N GLY A 728 15.20 18.13 33.27
CA GLY A 728 16.30 17.74 34.17
C GLY A 728 17.49 18.72 34.18
N GLY A 729 17.25 20.00 33.88
CA GLY A 729 18.30 21.02 33.79
C GLY A 729 19.07 21.05 32.46
N SER A 730 18.55 20.43 31.40
CA SER A 730 19.18 20.37 30.08
C SER A 730 18.15 20.47 28.96
N TRP A 731 18.53 21.05 27.81
CA TRP A 731 17.71 20.99 26.60
C TRP A 731 17.74 19.58 25.99
N ARG A 732 16.55 19.08 25.64
CA ARG A 732 16.30 17.77 25.04
C ARG A 732 15.48 17.94 23.77
N ASN A 733 15.72 17.07 22.79
CA ASN A 733 14.92 16.96 21.57
C ASN A 733 14.08 15.69 21.66
N LEU A 734 12.76 15.82 21.54
CA LEU A 734 11.81 14.73 21.73
C LEU A 734 11.00 14.50 20.45
N LEU A 735 10.59 13.25 20.25
CA LEU A 735 9.62 12.86 19.24
C LEU A 735 8.38 12.34 19.95
N VAL A 736 7.22 12.96 19.69
CA VAL A 736 5.92 12.54 20.25
C VAL A 736 5.06 12.02 19.10
N GLY A 737 4.44 10.86 19.26
CA GLY A 737 3.64 10.25 18.20
C GLY A 737 2.42 9.51 18.71
N SER A 738 1.52 9.17 17.81
CA SER A 738 0.40 8.26 18.07
C SER A 738 0.46 7.04 17.16
N THR A 739 -0.29 5.99 17.53
CA THR A 739 -0.49 4.82 16.67
C THR A 739 -1.58 5.03 15.60
N GLY A 740 -2.24 6.19 15.60
CA GLY A 740 -3.25 6.56 14.61
C GLY A 740 -4.42 5.57 14.57
N ALA A 741 -4.77 5.11 13.37
CA ALA A 741 -5.89 4.19 13.12
C ALA A 741 -5.64 2.75 13.59
N GLY A 742 -4.42 2.41 14.02
CA GLY A 742 -4.07 1.05 14.42
C GLY A 742 -4.47 0.73 15.87
N ALA A 743 -3.72 1.24 16.84
CA ALA A 743 -4.05 1.13 18.26
C ALA A 743 -4.46 2.48 18.87
N LYS A 744 -4.99 2.46 20.10
CA LYS A 744 -5.36 3.65 20.87
C LYS A 744 -4.22 4.02 21.82
N ALA A 745 -3.17 4.66 21.29
CA ALA A 745 -2.01 5.01 22.08
C ALA A 745 -1.29 6.28 21.61
N VAL A 746 -0.61 6.91 22.56
CA VAL A 746 0.31 8.04 22.39
C VAL A 746 1.61 7.72 23.11
N TYR A 747 2.74 8.06 22.51
CA TYR A 747 4.08 7.76 23.04
C TYR A 747 5.05 8.92 22.83
N ALA A 748 6.15 8.93 23.59
CA ALA A 748 7.24 9.88 23.40
C ALA A 748 8.63 9.21 23.54
N LEU A 749 9.57 9.67 22.71
CA LEU A 749 10.96 9.26 22.68
C LEU A 749 11.89 10.47 22.89
N ASP A 750 12.98 10.29 23.62
CA ASP A 750 14.11 11.22 23.65
C ASP A 750 15.04 10.95 22.46
N VAL A 751 14.99 11.82 21.47
CA VAL A 751 15.79 11.77 20.24
C VAL A 751 16.95 12.76 20.24
N THR A 752 17.38 13.21 21.43
CA THR A 752 18.52 14.12 21.57
C THR A 752 19.79 13.54 20.94
N ASP A 753 20.09 12.25 21.14
CA ASP A 753 21.14 11.55 20.41
C ASP A 753 20.55 10.63 19.33
N SER A 754 19.94 11.23 18.31
CA SER A 754 19.17 10.53 17.27
C SER A 754 19.98 9.47 16.51
N GLY A 755 21.32 9.59 16.46
CA GLY A 755 22.21 8.63 15.82
C GLY A 755 22.47 7.36 16.63
N ASN A 756 22.16 7.37 17.93
CA ASN A 756 22.45 6.28 18.87
C ASN A 756 21.31 6.08 19.88
N LEU A 757 20.12 5.76 19.36
CA LEU A 757 18.96 5.45 20.19
C LEU A 757 19.07 4.08 20.86
N GLN A 758 18.56 3.99 22.07
CA GLN A 758 18.55 2.79 22.91
C GLN A 758 17.14 2.62 23.51
N PRO A 759 16.80 1.44 24.07
CA PRO A 759 15.50 1.26 24.70
C PRO A 759 15.15 2.30 25.77
N GLY A 760 16.13 2.78 26.52
CA GLY A 760 15.95 3.82 27.54
C GLY A 760 15.55 5.20 26.97
N ASN A 761 15.64 5.40 25.65
CA ASN A 761 15.14 6.61 24.99
C ASN A 761 13.62 6.61 24.84
N VAL A 762 12.93 5.47 25.01
CA VAL A 762 11.46 5.45 25.08
C VAL A 762 11.05 5.99 26.45
N LEU A 763 10.50 7.20 26.48
CA LEU A 763 10.17 7.88 27.72
C LEU A 763 8.89 7.35 28.35
N TRP A 764 7.84 7.20 27.53
CA TRP A 764 6.54 6.72 27.97
C TRP A 764 5.65 6.32 26.79
N GLU A 765 4.67 5.46 27.08
CA GLU A 765 3.49 5.19 26.25
C GLU A 765 2.26 5.16 27.15
N VAL A 766 1.19 5.83 26.71
CA VAL A 766 -0.14 5.78 27.32
C VAL A 766 -1.14 5.21 26.32
N SER A 767 -2.04 4.37 26.82
CA SER A 767 -3.07 3.66 26.06
C SER A 767 -4.41 3.72 26.79
N ASP A 768 -5.49 3.27 26.14
CA ASP A 768 -6.81 3.10 26.77
C ASP A 768 -6.84 2.11 27.93
N SER A 769 -5.81 1.27 28.06
CA SER A 769 -5.57 0.38 29.21
C SER A 769 -4.70 0.99 30.32
N THR A 770 -4.14 2.18 30.11
CA THR A 770 -3.36 2.90 31.12
C THR A 770 -4.30 3.55 32.14
N THR A 771 -3.94 3.49 33.43
CA THR A 771 -4.77 4.07 34.50
C THR A 771 -4.96 5.57 34.26
N GLY A 772 -6.22 6.02 34.22
CA GLY A 772 -6.60 7.41 33.94
C GLY A 772 -6.88 7.73 32.46
N PHE A 773 -6.72 6.77 31.55
CA PHE A 773 -6.87 6.99 30.09
C PHE A 773 -7.99 6.16 29.45
N ALA A 774 -8.97 5.70 30.22
CA ALA A 774 -10.06 4.84 29.70
C ALA A 774 -10.86 5.49 28.55
N ASN A 775 -10.92 6.83 28.48
CA ASN A 775 -11.59 7.57 27.41
C ASN A 775 -10.71 7.81 26.17
N LEU A 776 -9.49 7.25 26.12
CA LEU A 776 -8.62 7.36 24.95
C LEU A 776 -9.20 6.52 23.79
N GLY A 777 -9.24 7.14 22.62
CA GLY A 777 -9.56 6.56 21.34
C GLY A 777 -8.36 6.61 20.39
N HIS A 778 -8.63 6.56 19.09
CA HIS A 778 -7.63 6.69 18.06
C HIS A 778 -7.29 8.17 17.85
N VAL A 779 -6.08 8.55 18.24
CA VAL A 779 -5.57 9.91 18.10
C VAL A 779 -5.01 10.07 16.69
N LEU A 780 -5.76 10.74 15.81
CA LEU A 780 -5.44 10.89 14.39
C LEU A 780 -4.78 12.25 14.06
N SER A 781 -4.54 13.08 15.07
CA SER A 781 -3.95 14.42 14.96
C SER A 781 -2.63 14.53 15.72
N GLU A 782 -1.79 15.49 15.34
CA GLU A 782 -0.50 15.69 16.01
C GLU A 782 -0.68 16.11 17.47
N VAL A 783 0.14 15.53 18.34
CA VAL A 783 0.20 15.92 19.75
C VAL A 783 0.90 17.26 19.87
N GLN A 784 0.23 18.24 20.48
CA GLN A 784 0.80 19.56 20.71
C GLN A 784 1.62 19.57 22.00
N THR A 785 2.73 20.29 22.00
CA THR A 785 3.65 20.35 23.15
C THR A 785 4.06 21.78 23.48
N GLY A 786 4.47 22.02 24.72
CA GLY A 786 5.00 23.32 25.14
C GLY A 786 5.19 23.42 26.65
N VAL A 787 5.61 24.59 27.11
CA VAL A 787 5.81 24.90 28.53
C VAL A 787 4.76 25.87 29.03
N THR A 788 4.14 25.61 30.18
CA THR A 788 3.17 26.54 30.80
C THR A 788 3.88 27.67 31.55
N ALA A 789 3.13 28.71 31.93
CA ALA A 789 3.68 29.79 32.76
C ALA A 789 4.22 29.32 34.12
N GLY A 790 3.72 28.19 34.64
CA GLY A 790 4.23 27.55 35.85
C GLY A 790 5.51 26.72 35.64
N GLY A 791 6.05 26.68 34.42
CA GLY A 791 7.27 25.90 34.10
C GLY A 791 7.02 24.41 33.85
N HIS A 792 5.77 23.98 33.70
CA HIS A 792 5.44 22.59 33.39
C HIS A 792 5.52 22.35 31.88
N TRP A 793 6.38 21.43 31.46
CA TRP A 793 6.41 20.91 30.09
C TRP A 793 5.29 19.88 29.91
N ILE A 794 4.41 20.15 28.95
CA ILE A 794 3.19 19.39 28.74
C ILE A 794 3.06 18.90 27.30
N ALA A 795 2.37 17.76 27.14
CA ALA A 795 1.78 17.33 25.88
C ALA A 795 0.25 17.38 26.02
N VAL A 796 -0.42 17.91 24.99
CA VAL A 796 -1.87 18.10 24.95
C VAL A 796 -2.44 17.52 23.66
N PHE A 797 -3.47 16.69 23.80
CA PHE A 797 -4.14 16.04 22.69
C PHE A 797 -5.61 15.77 23.00
N GLY A 798 -6.45 15.77 21.96
CA GLY A 798 -7.82 15.27 22.05
C GLY A 798 -7.81 13.78 22.30
N ASN A 799 -8.83 13.26 22.96
CA ASN A 799 -8.94 11.83 23.22
C ASN A 799 -9.08 11.00 21.94
N GLY A 800 -9.32 11.61 20.78
CA GLY A 800 -9.47 10.91 19.52
C GLY A 800 -10.83 10.22 19.39
N PHE A 801 -10.94 9.31 18.43
CA PHE A 801 -12.22 8.75 18.01
C PHE A 801 -12.37 7.26 18.38
N GLY A 802 -13.61 6.78 18.51
CA GLY A 802 -13.87 5.37 18.87
C GLY A 802 -13.47 5.01 20.30
N SER A 803 -13.46 5.97 21.22
CA SER A 803 -13.25 5.73 22.66
C SER A 803 -14.38 4.89 23.25
N VAL A 804 -14.12 4.16 24.35
CA VAL A 804 -15.08 3.18 24.92
C VAL A 804 -16.42 3.80 25.30
N ASN A 805 -16.40 5.03 25.85
CA ASN A 805 -17.61 5.75 26.27
C ASN A 805 -18.15 6.70 25.18
N GLY A 806 -17.40 6.89 24.09
CA GLY A 806 -17.73 7.84 23.02
C GLY A 806 -17.73 9.31 23.45
N TYR A 807 -17.06 9.66 24.55
CA TYR A 807 -16.97 11.03 25.06
C TYR A 807 -15.99 11.87 24.23
N ALA A 808 -16.15 13.20 24.27
CA ALA A 808 -15.12 14.13 23.82
C ALA A 808 -14.35 14.66 25.04
N SER A 809 -13.02 14.53 25.00
CA SER A 809 -12.16 14.91 26.13
C SER A 809 -10.80 15.41 25.67
N LEU A 810 -10.18 16.30 26.46
CA LEU A 810 -8.81 16.76 26.26
C LEU A 810 -7.91 16.19 27.36
N PHE A 811 -6.79 15.59 26.96
CA PHE A 811 -5.76 15.12 27.88
C PHE A 811 -4.61 16.12 27.95
N VAL A 812 -4.16 16.40 29.17
CA VAL A 812 -2.90 17.11 29.45
C VAL A 812 -2.01 16.18 30.26
N VAL A 813 -0.85 15.85 29.70
CA VAL A 813 0.12 14.96 30.33
C VAL A 813 1.47 15.65 30.50
N ASN A 814 2.24 15.22 31.49
CA ASN A 814 3.62 15.65 31.65
C ASN A 814 4.44 15.15 30.45
N LEU A 815 5.13 16.06 29.76
CA LEU A 815 5.88 15.72 28.53
C LEU A 815 7.02 14.73 28.79
N HIS A 816 7.63 14.75 29.97
CA HIS A 816 8.76 13.87 30.30
C HIS A 816 8.33 12.48 30.73
N THR A 817 7.21 12.36 31.48
CA THR A 817 6.82 11.11 32.15
C THR A 817 5.55 10.48 31.62
N GLY A 818 4.76 11.19 30.81
CA GLY A 818 3.46 10.73 30.33
C GLY A 818 2.38 10.69 31.41
N GLN A 819 2.69 11.13 32.64
CA GLN A 819 1.73 11.15 33.74
C GLN A 819 0.57 12.10 33.45
N LEU A 820 -0.64 11.62 33.66
CA LEU A 820 -1.85 12.41 33.52
C LEU A 820 -1.83 13.58 34.52
N MET A 821 -1.88 14.80 34.01
CA MET A 821 -2.02 16.01 34.83
C MET A 821 -3.49 16.42 34.94
N ALA A 822 -4.24 16.32 33.83
CA ALA A 822 -5.68 16.58 33.81
C ALA A 822 -6.35 15.92 32.60
N GLU A 823 -7.60 15.48 32.79
CA GLU A 823 -8.54 15.14 31.73
C GLU A 823 -9.74 16.10 31.81
N PHE A 824 -10.08 16.74 30.69
CA PHE A 824 -11.24 17.62 30.59
C PHE A 824 -12.31 16.99 29.71
N ILE A 825 -13.33 16.40 30.34
CA ILE A 825 -14.49 15.87 29.63
C ILE A 825 -15.40 17.04 29.25
N THR A 826 -15.48 17.37 27.97
CA THR A 826 -16.29 18.49 27.47
C THR A 826 -17.69 18.06 27.07
N HIS A 827 -17.88 16.78 26.73
CA HIS A 827 -19.18 16.22 26.39
C HIS A 827 -19.30 14.77 26.86
N THR A 828 -20.41 14.46 27.53
CA THR A 828 -20.79 13.11 27.95
C THR A 828 -21.87 12.54 27.03
N GLY A 829 -21.70 11.31 26.55
CA GLY A 829 -22.64 10.61 25.65
C GLY A 829 -21.90 9.95 24.49
N PRO A 830 -22.45 8.87 23.89
CA PRO A 830 -21.76 8.10 22.86
C PRO A 830 -21.66 8.86 21.53
N GLY A 831 -20.75 8.44 20.66
CA GLY A 831 -20.66 8.93 19.27
C GLY A 831 -19.93 10.26 19.09
N ASN A 832 -19.17 10.72 20.09
CA ASN A 832 -18.32 11.89 19.98
C ASN A 832 -16.82 11.51 20.14
N GLY A 833 -15.95 12.50 20.00
CA GLY A 833 -14.50 12.40 20.17
C GLY A 833 -13.86 13.75 19.87
N MET A 834 -12.83 14.11 20.64
CA MET A 834 -12.10 15.36 20.44
C MET A 834 -11.02 15.17 19.37
N GLY A 835 -11.04 16.04 18.36
CA GLY A 835 -10.07 16.05 17.26
C GLY A 835 -8.77 16.78 17.59
N GLY A 836 -8.21 17.45 16.58
CA GLY A 836 -6.97 18.23 16.69
C GLY A 836 -7.06 19.37 17.71
N VAL A 837 -5.95 19.60 18.39
CA VAL A 837 -5.78 20.65 19.40
C VAL A 837 -4.85 21.74 18.87
N ARG A 838 -5.12 22.99 19.21
CA ARG A 838 -4.22 24.11 18.98
C ARG A 838 -3.88 24.81 20.27
N LEU A 839 -2.60 24.78 20.67
CA LEU A 839 -2.12 25.54 21.81
C LEU A 839 -2.02 27.04 21.48
N VAL A 840 -2.28 27.86 22.48
CA VAL A 840 -2.06 29.32 22.45
C VAL A 840 -0.96 29.66 23.43
N GLN A 841 -0.01 30.46 22.97
CA GLN A 841 1.14 30.91 23.75
C GLN A 841 1.10 32.42 23.99
N ASP A 842 1.69 32.88 25.08
CA ASP A 842 1.95 34.29 25.34
C ASP A 842 3.17 34.81 24.55
N GLY A 843 3.47 36.11 24.70
CA GLY A 843 4.62 36.75 24.05
C GLY A 843 5.99 36.19 24.45
N SER A 844 6.05 35.38 25.51
CA SER A 844 7.24 34.69 26.01
C SER A 844 7.24 33.19 25.67
N ARG A 845 6.41 32.75 24.70
CA ARG A 845 6.29 31.34 24.26
C ARG A 845 5.75 30.37 25.31
N ARG A 846 5.11 30.86 26.38
CA ARG A 846 4.48 30.01 27.40
C ARG A 846 3.03 29.74 27.06
N VAL A 847 2.61 28.48 27.20
CA VAL A 847 1.24 28.03 26.97
C VAL A 847 0.31 28.67 27.99
N ILE A 848 -0.75 29.32 27.50
CA ILE A 848 -1.82 29.93 28.30
C ILE A 848 -3.16 29.20 28.14
N GLY A 849 -3.32 28.39 27.10
CA GLY A 849 -4.53 27.63 26.86
C GLY A 849 -4.53 26.92 25.51
N ALA A 850 -5.69 26.41 25.12
CA ALA A 850 -5.87 25.69 23.86
C ALA A 850 -7.29 25.85 23.28
N TYR A 851 -7.45 25.57 22.00
CA TYR A 851 -8.74 25.32 21.36
C TYR A 851 -8.77 23.96 20.69
N ALA A 852 -9.93 23.30 20.68
CA ALA A 852 -10.10 22.01 20.03
C ALA A 852 -11.55 21.83 19.55
N GLY A 853 -11.72 21.08 18.46
CA GLY A 853 -13.02 20.74 17.91
C GLY A 853 -13.43 19.28 18.17
N ASP A 854 -14.74 19.00 18.18
CA ASP A 854 -15.27 17.65 18.34
C ASP A 854 -16.16 17.18 17.16
N LEU A 855 -16.50 15.89 17.14
CA LEU A 855 -17.33 15.28 16.09
C LEU A 855 -18.77 15.80 16.05
N LEU A 856 -19.25 16.45 17.11
CA LEU A 856 -20.57 17.09 17.14
C LEU A 856 -20.54 18.55 16.66
N GLY A 857 -19.38 19.03 16.22
CA GLY A 857 -19.21 20.36 15.64
C GLY A 857 -19.05 21.46 16.69
N ASN A 858 -18.65 21.13 17.91
CA ASN A 858 -18.37 22.12 18.95
C ASN A 858 -16.89 22.54 18.93
N ILE A 859 -16.63 23.82 19.18
CA ILE A 859 -15.29 24.35 19.49
C ILE A 859 -15.20 24.63 20.98
N TRP A 860 -14.20 24.03 21.62
CA TRP A 860 -13.94 24.14 23.04
C TRP A 860 -12.71 25.01 23.30
N LYS A 861 -12.75 25.76 24.40
CA LYS A 861 -11.61 26.53 24.93
C LYS A 861 -11.11 25.85 26.19
N LEU A 862 -9.81 25.63 26.28
CA LEU A 862 -9.15 25.14 27.49
C LEU A 862 -8.28 26.24 28.10
N ASP A 863 -8.49 26.55 29.37
CA ASP A 863 -7.70 27.52 30.11
C ASP A 863 -6.61 26.79 30.92
N LEU A 864 -5.35 27.08 30.59
CA LEU A 864 -4.15 26.49 31.22
C LEU A 864 -3.36 27.53 32.02
N THR A 865 -3.98 28.65 32.37
CA THR A 865 -3.36 29.68 33.22
C THR A 865 -3.29 29.23 34.69
N GLY A 866 -2.23 29.64 35.39
CA GLY A 866 -2.02 29.29 36.79
C GLY A 866 -1.53 27.85 37.01
N ALA A 867 -1.71 27.34 38.23
CA ALA A 867 -1.31 26.00 38.62
C ALA A 867 -2.24 24.92 38.01
N PRO A 868 -1.78 23.67 37.82
CA PRO A 868 -2.59 22.60 37.25
C PRO A 868 -3.97 22.39 37.86
N ALA A 869 -4.11 22.59 39.18
CA ALA A 869 -5.39 22.48 39.89
C ALA A 869 -6.45 23.54 39.48
N ASN A 870 -6.03 24.62 38.81
CA ASN A 870 -6.91 25.71 38.37
C ASN A 870 -7.25 25.63 36.87
N TRP A 871 -6.64 24.69 36.16
CA TRP A 871 -6.93 24.46 34.74
C TRP A 871 -8.38 23.99 34.59
N ARG A 872 -9.05 24.47 33.55
CA ARG A 872 -10.49 24.24 33.37
C ARG A 872 -10.91 24.41 31.92
N VAL A 873 -12.05 23.83 31.56
CA VAL A 873 -12.77 24.24 30.36
C VAL A 873 -13.17 25.71 30.52
N GLY A 874 -12.78 26.53 29.55
CA GLY A 874 -13.07 27.96 29.53
C GLY A 874 -14.56 28.25 29.42
N LEU A 875 -14.92 29.54 29.46
CA LEU A 875 -16.30 30.01 29.28
C LEU A 875 -17.32 29.36 30.24
N GLY A 876 -16.88 28.96 31.44
CA GLY A 876 -17.75 28.32 32.43
C GLY A 876 -18.19 26.90 32.04
N GLY A 877 -17.42 26.20 31.20
CA GLY A 877 -17.76 24.87 30.70
C GLY A 877 -18.64 24.86 29.45
N ALA A 878 -18.98 26.03 28.89
CA ALA A 878 -19.67 26.14 27.61
C ALA A 878 -18.69 26.08 26.42
N GLN A 879 -19.18 25.59 25.29
CA GLN A 879 -18.45 25.66 24.02
C GLN A 879 -18.34 27.12 23.54
N LEU A 880 -17.26 27.46 22.85
CA LEU A 880 -17.11 28.76 22.18
C LEU A 880 -18.10 28.86 20.99
N TYR A 881 -18.21 27.78 20.23
CA TYR A 881 -19.08 27.72 19.05
C TYR A 881 -19.70 26.34 18.88
N ALA A 882 -20.92 26.26 18.34
CA ALA A 882 -21.56 25.03 17.89
C ALA A 882 -22.00 25.15 16.41
N ALA A 883 -21.33 24.40 15.52
CA ALA A 883 -21.66 24.30 14.11
C ALA A 883 -22.87 23.38 13.86
N GLY A 884 -23.06 22.36 14.70
CA GLY A 884 -24.11 21.36 14.61
C GLY A 884 -23.57 19.97 14.21
N SER A 885 -24.33 18.91 14.53
CA SER A 885 -23.87 17.51 14.41
C SER A 885 -23.61 17.01 12.99
N GLY A 886 -24.04 17.74 11.95
CA GLY A 886 -23.71 17.45 10.55
C GLY A 886 -22.36 18.02 10.10
N GLN A 887 -21.67 18.75 10.96
CA GLN A 887 -20.44 19.46 10.66
C GLN A 887 -19.33 19.10 11.67
N PRO A 888 -18.85 17.85 11.66
CA PRO A 888 -17.81 17.38 12.58
C PRO A 888 -16.54 18.22 12.41
N ILE A 889 -15.79 18.44 13.49
CA ILE A 889 -14.52 19.17 13.44
C ILE A 889 -13.42 18.19 13.82
N THR A 890 -12.58 17.89 12.85
CA THR A 890 -11.50 16.92 13.01
C THR A 890 -10.15 17.65 13.04
N ALA A 891 -9.84 18.48 12.04
CA ALA A 891 -8.63 19.29 11.99
C ALA A 891 -8.49 20.25 13.19
N PRO A 892 -7.28 20.52 13.70
CA PRO A 892 -7.13 21.52 14.74
C PRO A 892 -7.45 22.91 14.21
N PRO A 893 -8.02 23.76 15.07
CA PRO A 893 -8.21 25.17 14.74
C PRO A 893 -6.87 25.90 14.53
N THR A 894 -6.92 27.03 13.85
CA THR A 894 -5.87 28.05 13.84
C THR A 894 -6.34 29.29 14.57
N VAL A 895 -5.43 30.01 15.20
CA VAL A 895 -5.74 31.17 16.03
C VAL A 895 -4.98 32.37 15.49
N VAL A 896 -5.70 33.44 15.17
CA VAL A 896 -5.12 34.73 14.75
C VAL A 896 -5.55 35.83 15.71
N PRO A 897 -4.70 36.85 15.99
CA PRO A 897 -5.07 37.95 16.86
C PRO A 897 -6.22 38.77 16.24
N HIS A 898 -7.22 39.12 17.05
CA HIS A 898 -8.27 40.03 16.62
C HIS A 898 -7.79 41.49 16.71
N PRO A 899 -8.17 42.40 15.79
CA PRO A 899 -7.69 43.79 15.79
C PRO A 899 -7.96 44.60 17.06
N ASP A 900 -9.03 44.28 17.78
CA ASP A 900 -9.37 44.88 19.08
C ASP A 900 -8.72 44.11 20.26
N ARG A 901 -9.28 42.96 20.63
CA ARG A 901 -8.77 42.10 21.72
C ARG A 901 -9.08 40.63 21.50
N GLY A 902 -8.34 39.76 22.16
CA GLY A 902 -8.55 38.32 22.08
C GLY A 902 -8.16 37.77 20.71
N HIS A 903 -8.86 36.73 20.26
CA HIS A 903 -8.44 35.97 19.07
C HIS A 903 -9.63 35.61 18.18
N VAL A 904 -9.39 35.47 16.89
CA VAL A 904 -10.29 34.78 15.97
C VAL A 904 -9.82 33.34 15.83
N VAL A 905 -10.68 32.41 16.22
CA VAL A 905 -10.48 30.97 16.13
C VAL A 905 -11.04 30.50 14.79
N VAL A 906 -10.15 30.12 13.89
CA VAL A 906 -10.47 29.72 12.52
C VAL A 906 -10.41 28.19 12.42
N PHE A 907 -11.45 27.57 11.85
CA PHE A 907 -11.55 26.12 11.72
C PHE A 907 -12.44 25.75 10.54
N GLY A 908 -12.23 24.57 9.97
CA GLY A 908 -13.11 23.98 8.98
C GLY A 908 -13.77 22.71 9.49
N THR A 909 -14.90 22.37 8.87
CA THR A 909 -15.68 21.18 9.22
C THR A 909 -15.47 20.07 8.19
N GLY A 910 -15.52 18.82 8.65
CA GLY A 910 -15.21 17.65 7.86
C GLY A 910 -14.71 16.47 8.70
N LYS A 911 -15.04 15.25 8.26
CA LYS A 911 -14.38 14.02 8.69
C LYS A 911 -14.14 13.09 7.51
N PHE A 912 -13.08 12.28 7.60
CA PHE A 912 -12.68 11.37 6.54
C PHE A 912 -11.81 10.22 7.08
N PHE A 913 -12.37 9.44 8.00
CA PHE A 913 -11.68 8.32 8.66
C PHE A 913 -12.55 7.07 8.81
N GLU A 914 -13.84 7.16 8.51
CA GLU A 914 -14.78 6.02 8.43
C GLU A 914 -15.04 5.63 6.97
N THR A 915 -15.35 4.35 6.74
CA THR A 915 -15.67 3.83 5.39
C THR A 915 -16.85 4.56 4.74
N SER A 916 -17.84 4.98 5.52
CA SER A 916 -19.00 5.75 5.05
C SER A 916 -18.67 7.18 4.61
N ASP A 917 -17.53 7.75 5.05
CA ASP A 917 -17.18 9.15 4.73
C ASP A 917 -16.90 9.37 3.24
N ALA A 918 -16.54 8.30 2.53
CA ALA A 918 -16.28 8.28 1.10
C ALA A 918 -17.54 8.02 0.24
N SER A 919 -18.71 7.87 0.86
CA SER A 919 -19.96 7.54 0.16
C SER A 919 -20.98 8.69 0.17
N SER A 920 -21.72 8.83 -0.93
CA SER A 920 -22.81 9.81 -1.04
C SER A 920 -24.13 9.28 -0.45
N PRO A 921 -25.07 10.15 -0.01
CA PRO A 921 -25.06 11.62 -0.07
C PRO A 921 -24.16 12.28 0.98
N TYR A 922 -23.55 13.42 0.61
CA TYR A 922 -22.66 14.16 1.50
C TYR A 922 -23.37 15.32 2.23
N THR A 923 -23.05 15.51 3.51
CA THR A 923 -23.48 16.68 4.27
C THR A 923 -22.60 17.90 3.96
N PRO A 924 -23.16 19.08 3.65
CA PRO A 924 -22.40 20.30 3.38
C PRO A 924 -21.48 20.69 4.55
N GLN A 925 -20.26 21.10 4.23
CA GLN A 925 -19.25 21.54 5.20
C GLN A 925 -18.89 23.02 5.00
N ARG A 926 -18.25 23.62 6.01
CA ARG A 926 -17.96 25.06 6.05
C ARG A 926 -16.60 25.36 6.68
N LEU A 927 -16.08 26.55 6.40
CA LEU A 927 -15.04 27.19 7.22
C LEU A 927 -15.68 28.30 8.07
N TYR A 928 -15.10 28.53 9.24
CA TYR A 928 -15.53 29.53 10.20
C TYR A 928 -14.33 30.29 10.75
N GLY A 929 -14.55 31.56 11.09
CA GLY A 929 -13.68 32.32 11.99
C GLY A 929 -14.51 32.94 13.09
N ILE A 930 -14.28 32.52 14.34
CA ILE A 930 -15.09 32.90 15.50
C ILE A 930 -14.28 33.73 16.48
N TRP A 931 -14.78 34.93 16.80
CA TRP A 931 -14.11 35.83 17.75
C TRP A 931 -14.35 35.41 19.20
N ASP A 932 -13.27 35.01 19.86
CA ASP A 932 -13.16 34.91 21.31
C ASP A 932 -12.51 36.18 21.87
N ALA A 933 -13.35 37.07 22.38
CA ALA A 933 -12.92 38.32 23.02
C ALA A 933 -12.42 38.12 24.46
N GLN A 934 -12.64 36.95 25.07
CA GLN A 934 -12.28 36.69 26.45
C GLN A 934 -10.81 36.26 26.56
N PRO A 935 -9.99 36.91 27.40
CA PRO A 935 -8.64 36.44 27.65
C PRO A 935 -8.64 35.08 28.37
N PHE A 936 -7.55 34.32 28.23
CA PHE A 936 -7.30 33.18 29.12
C PHE A 936 -7.07 33.68 30.55
N GLY A 937 -7.51 32.92 31.56
CA GLY A 937 -7.51 33.32 32.97
C GLY A 937 -8.74 34.11 33.40
N ALA A 938 -9.69 34.43 32.51
CA ALA A 938 -10.91 35.13 32.86
C ALA A 938 -11.78 34.32 33.84
N THR A 939 -12.26 34.97 34.90
CA THR A 939 -13.08 34.35 35.98
C THR A 939 -14.58 34.48 35.75
N SER A 940 -15.02 35.33 34.81
CA SER A 940 -16.42 35.55 34.45
C SER A 940 -16.67 35.28 32.97
N THR A 941 -17.80 34.66 32.63
CA THR A 941 -18.24 34.47 31.24
C THR A 941 -19.32 35.48 30.88
N PRO A 942 -19.09 36.42 29.95
CA PRO A 942 -20.14 37.35 29.53
C PRO A 942 -21.30 36.65 28.81
N PRO A 943 -22.53 37.20 28.87
CA PRO A 943 -23.63 36.74 28.03
C PRO A 943 -23.25 36.74 26.54
N GLY A 944 -23.65 35.69 25.82
CA GLY A 944 -23.36 35.56 24.39
C GLY A 944 -21.89 35.30 24.04
N ALA A 945 -21.05 34.89 25.01
CA ALA A 945 -19.70 34.42 24.74
C ALA A 945 -19.73 33.14 23.88
N SER A 946 -20.61 32.18 24.23
CA SER A 946 -20.96 31.03 23.41
C SER A 946 -22.00 31.42 22.36
N ILE A 947 -21.81 30.98 21.11
CA ILE A 947 -22.76 31.20 20.03
C ILE A 947 -22.95 29.92 19.20
N SER A 948 -24.06 29.84 18.47
CA SER A 948 -24.39 28.72 17.59
C SER A 948 -25.01 29.22 16.30
N GLY A 949 -24.86 28.45 15.22
CA GLY A 949 -25.41 28.80 13.90
C GLY A 949 -24.79 30.08 13.30
N THR A 950 -25.33 30.51 12.16
CA THR A 950 -24.70 31.54 11.31
C THR A 950 -25.26 32.96 11.51
N GLY A 951 -26.33 33.14 12.31
CA GLY A 951 -27.02 34.43 12.44
C GLY A 951 -26.19 35.58 13.02
N ARG A 952 -25.05 35.28 13.65
CA ARG A 952 -24.09 36.26 14.17
C ARG A 952 -22.79 36.32 13.36
N LEU A 953 -22.75 35.73 12.17
CA LEU A 953 -21.58 35.65 11.32
C LEU A 953 -21.87 36.32 9.98
N VAL A 954 -20.86 36.95 9.36
CA VAL A 954 -20.97 37.36 7.95
C VAL A 954 -20.68 36.18 7.03
N GLN A 955 -21.53 35.97 6.02
CA GLN A 955 -21.25 34.98 4.99
C GLN A 955 -20.19 35.53 4.01
N ARG A 956 -19.27 34.66 3.62
CA ARG A 956 -18.38 34.84 2.50
C ARG A 956 -18.70 33.79 1.44
N THR A 957 -18.52 34.15 0.18
CA THR A 957 -18.83 33.27 -0.95
C THR A 957 -17.57 32.92 -1.73
N ILE A 958 -17.54 31.71 -2.28
CA ILE A 958 -16.49 31.22 -3.17
C ILE A 958 -17.09 31.10 -4.56
N THR A 959 -16.45 31.73 -5.55
CA THR A 959 -16.87 31.68 -6.95
C THR A 959 -15.73 31.13 -7.80
N THR A 960 -16.05 30.22 -8.72
CA THR A 960 -15.08 29.70 -9.69
C THR A 960 -14.77 30.73 -10.77
N THR A 961 -13.49 30.91 -11.06
CA THR A 961 -12.95 31.76 -12.12
C THR A 961 -12.06 30.91 -13.02
N THR A 962 -12.43 30.76 -14.30
CA THR A 962 -11.66 29.96 -15.26
C THR A 962 -10.71 30.84 -16.06
N ILE A 963 -9.43 30.49 -16.09
CA ILE A 963 -8.38 31.19 -16.85
C ILE A 963 -7.66 30.14 -17.70
N GLY A 964 -7.82 30.20 -19.02
CA GLY A 964 -7.35 29.14 -19.92
C GLY A 964 -8.03 27.80 -19.62
N GLN A 965 -7.23 26.75 -19.37
CA GLN A 965 -7.72 25.43 -18.92
C GLN A 965 -7.69 25.25 -17.39
N ALA A 966 -7.19 26.24 -16.64
CA ALA A 966 -7.06 26.16 -15.18
C ALA A 966 -8.29 26.74 -14.47
N GLN A 967 -8.65 26.13 -13.33
CA GLN A 967 -9.71 26.60 -12.44
C GLN A 967 -9.11 27.30 -11.23
N TYR A 968 -9.42 28.58 -11.10
CA TYR A 968 -9.12 29.42 -9.95
C TYR A 968 -10.40 29.76 -9.18
N PHE A 969 -10.23 30.32 -7.98
CA PHE A 969 -11.34 30.67 -7.09
C PHE A 969 -11.18 32.07 -6.51
N THR A 970 -12.29 32.81 -6.50
CA THR A 970 -12.38 34.12 -5.86
C THR A 970 -13.20 33.98 -4.59
N VAL A 971 -12.67 34.50 -3.48
CA VAL A 971 -13.39 34.59 -2.21
C VAL A 971 -13.86 36.03 -2.03
N SER A 972 -15.14 36.24 -1.74
CA SER A 972 -15.70 37.59 -1.51
C SER A 972 -14.93 38.33 -0.41
N SER A 973 -14.73 39.64 -0.56
CA SER A 973 -14.04 40.47 0.42
C SER A 973 -14.98 41.53 1.01
N GLY A 974 -14.71 41.96 2.25
CA GLY A 974 -15.46 43.02 2.91
C GLY A 974 -15.20 43.09 4.42
N PRO A 975 -15.62 44.15 5.11
CA PRO A 975 -15.45 44.22 6.56
C PRO A 975 -16.37 43.24 7.30
N VAL A 976 -15.98 42.88 8.52
CA VAL A 976 -16.87 42.29 9.53
C VAL A 976 -17.30 43.40 10.48
N ALA A 977 -18.60 43.60 10.65
CA ALA A 977 -19.16 44.56 11.60
C ALA A 977 -19.13 43.98 13.03
N TRP A 978 -17.94 43.94 13.63
CA TRP A 978 -17.68 43.34 14.93
C TRP A 978 -18.53 43.96 16.05
N GLY A 979 -19.08 43.10 16.91
CA GLY A 979 -19.81 43.50 18.11
C GLY A 979 -19.47 42.62 19.30
N ASP A 980 -19.26 43.24 20.47
CA ASP A 980 -18.65 42.63 21.65
C ASP A 980 -19.54 41.64 22.42
N GLY A 981 -20.79 41.43 21.99
CA GLY A 981 -21.68 40.42 22.58
C GLY A 981 -22.81 40.96 23.45
N ALA A 982 -22.96 42.28 23.64
CA ALA A 982 -24.13 42.87 24.32
C ALA A 982 -25.44 42.86 23.47
N GLY A 983 -25.54 41.97 22.46
CA GLY A 983 -26.72 41.80 21.61
C GLY A 983 -26.69 42.54 20.25
N SER A 984 -25.65 43.31 19.95
CA SER A 984 -25.46 43.97 18.65
C SER A 984 -24.13 43.53 17.98
N GLY A 985 -24.14 43.45 16.65
CA GLY A 985 -22.96 43.14 15.82
C GLY A 985 -22.56 41.66 15.68
N LEU A 986 -21.65 41.42 14.74
CA LEU A 986 -21.18 40.10 14.32
C LEU A 986 -20.02 39.60 15.18
N ARG A 987 -19.87 38.28 15.29
CA ARG A 987 -18.83 37.59 16.07
C ARG A 987 -17.93 36.71 15.21
N GLY A 988 -17.96 36.91 13.91
CA GLY A 988 -17.14 36.12 13.01
C GLY A 988 -17.66 36.12 11.59
N TRP A 989 -17.19 35.12 10.86
CA TRP A 989 -17.51 34.88 9.47
C TRP A 989 -17.63 33.38 9.19
N TYR A 990 -18.28 33.03 8.08
CA TYR A 990 -18.30 31.65 7.56
C TYR A 990 -18.23 31.61 6.04
N LEU A 991 -17.70 30.51 5.51
CA LEU A 991 -17.61 30.15 4.09
C LEU A 991 -18.28 28.79 3.88
N ASP A 992 -19.28 28.72 3.00
CA ASP A 992 -19.78 27.44 2.53
C ASP A 992 -18.78 26.81 1.55
N LEU A 993 -18.46 25.53 1.74
CA LEU A 993 -17.63 24.78 0.79
C LEU A 993 -18.52 24.36 -0.40
N PRO A 994 -18.27 24.89 -1.62
CA PRO A 994 -19.26 24.82 -2.70
C PRO A 994 -19.32 23.47 -3.41
N ASN A 995 -18.29 22.62 -3.29
CA ASN A 995 -18.24 21.36 -4.02
C ASN A 995 -18.88 20.22 -3.21
N ALA A 996 -19.62 19.33 -3.89
CA ALA A 996 -20.24 18.17 -3.26
C ALA A 996 -19.17 17.34 -2.54
N GLY A 997 -19.40 16.98 -1.27
CA GLY A 997 -18.45 16.18 -0.47
C GLY A 997 -17.22 16.94 0.04
N GLN A 998 -17.07 18.21 -0.33
CA GLN A 998 -15.92 19.02 0.07
C GLN A 998 -15.89 19.24 1.58
N ARG A 999 -14.72 19.09 2.17
CA ARG A 999 -14.50 19.09 3.61
C ARG A 999 -13.07 19.51 3.94
N MET A 1000 -12.89 20.05 5.15
CA MET A 1000 -11.58 20.38 5.69
C MET A 1000 -11.20 19.36 6.76
N ILE A 1001 -10.16 18.57 6.48
CA ILE A 1001 -9.57 17.61 7.43
C ILE A 1001 -8.09 17.91 7.68
N ASN A 1002 -7.60 19.00 7.10
CA ASN A 1002 -6.23 19.49 7.24
C ASN A 1002 -6.25 20.75 8.10
N PRO A 1003 -5.18 21.04 8.87
CA PRO A 1003 -5.07 22.35 9.51
C PRO A 1003 -5.06 23.47 8.48
N LEU A 1004 -5.39 24.67 8.95
CA LEU A 1004 -5.05 25.88 8.22
C LEU A 1004 -3.57 26.22 8.44
N GLU A 1005 -2.89 26.65 7.38
CA GLU A 1005 -1.50 27.09 7.46
C GLU A 1005 -1.44 28.62 7.55
N LEU A 1006 -0.70 29.16 8.52
CA LEU A 1006 -0.46 30.60 8.62
C LEU A 1006 0.62 31.01 7.61
N LEU A 1007 0.24 31.81 6.61
CA LEU A 1007 1.16 32.30 5.58
C LEU A 1007 1.97 33.50 6.08
N ALA A 1008 1.26 34.58 6.43
CA ALA A 1008 1.83 35.83 6.93
C ALA A 1008 0.76 36.69 7.59
N GLY A 1009 1.11 37.36 8.70
CA GLY A 1009 0.18 38.22 9.43
C GLY A 1009 -1.05 37.44 9.89
N THR A 1010 -2.19 37.70 9.25
CA THR A 1010 -3.47 37.01 9.49
C THR A 1010 -3.93 36.15 8.33
N PHE A 1011 -3.19 36.10 7.21
CA PHE A 1011 -3.53 35.29 6.04
C PHE A 1011 -3.28 33.80 6.27
N LEU A 1012 -4.27 33.00 5.93
CA LEU A 1012 -4.31 31.57 6.07
C LEU A 1012 -4.45 30.90 4.71
N LEU A 1013 -3.77 29.76 4.56
CA LEU A 1013 -4.00 28.82 3.48
C LEU A 1013 -4.91 27.70 3.99
N ALA A 1014 -6.09 27.60 3.38
CA ALA A 1014 -7.09 26.58 3.64
C ALA A 1014 -7.02 25.52 2.53
N SER A 1015 -6.57 24.32 2.88
CA SER A 1015 -6.59 23.16 1.98
C SER A 1015 -7.78 22.28 2.32
N THR A 1016 -8.59 21.97 1.31
CA THR A 1016 -9.80 21.15 1.44
C THR A 1016 -9.77 20.04 0.42
N LEU A 1017 -10.49 18.96 0.72
CA LEU A 1017 -10.66 17.84 -0.19
C LEU A 1017 -12.13 17.47 -0.35
N SER A 1018 -12.46 16.75 -1.42
CA SER A 1018 -13.75 16.10 -1.58
C SER A 1018 -13.53 14.72 -2.16
N PRO A 1019 -14.21 13.68 -1.66
CA PRO A 1019 -14.29 12.43 -2.40
C PRO A 1019 -15.07 12.67 -3.70
N GLU A 1020 -14.48 12.37 -4.86
CA GLU A 1020 -15.14 12.59 -6.15
C GLU A 1020 -16.47 11.79 -6.21
N SER A 1021 -17.57 12.46 -6.57
CA SER A 1021 -18.91 11.85 -6.69
C SER A 1021 -19.33 11.52 -8.12
N SER A 1022 -18.48 11.80 -9.12
CA SER A 1022 -18.73 11.45 -10.51
C SER A 1022 -17.44 10.89 -11.09
N ALA A 1023 -17.41 9.59 -11.35
CA ALA A 1023 -16.32 8.97 -12.11
C ALA A 1023 -16.17 9.75 -13.43
N PRO A 1024 -14.96 10.22 -13.78
CA PRO A 1024 -14.70 10.80 -15.09
C PRO A 1024 -15.00 9.78 -16.20
N PRO A 1025 -15.28 10.25 -17.44
CA PRO A 1025 -15.69 9.37 -18.53
C PRO A 1025 -14.71 8.21 -18.71
N ASP A 1026 -13.40 8.46 -18.78
CA ASP A 1026 -12.40 7.39 -18.69
C ASP A 1026 -11.80 7.32 -17.28
N VAL A 1027 -11.91 6.15 -16.64
CA VAL A 1027 -11.41 5.85 -15.29
C VAL A 1027 -9.89 6.00 -15.13
N CYS A 1028 -9.15 6.11 -16.22
CA CYS A 1028 -7.71 6.41 -16.26
C CYS A 1028 -7.38 7.89 -16.45
N VAL A 1029 -8.38 8.68 -16.84
CA VAL A 1029 -8.40 10.14 -16.68
C VAL A 1029 -9.17 10.51 -15.42
N ALA A 1030 -9.72 9.52 -14.70
CA ALA A 1030 -10.26 9.78 -13.39
C ALA A 1030 -9.19 10.48 -12.58
N THR A 1031 -9.37 11.77 -12.34
CA THR A 1031 -8.64 12.49 -11.30
C THR A 1031 -9.21 12.04 -9.95
N GLY A 1032 -9.38 10.73 -9.78
CA GLY A 1032 -10.07 10.03 -8.70
C GLY A 1032 -9.23 9.96 -7.41
N SER A 1033 -8.41 10.99 -7.19
CA SER A 1033 -7.92 11.32 -5.86
C SER A 1033 -9.00 12.05 -5.06
N GLY A 1034 -10.21 12.27 -5.57
CA GLY A 1034 -11.00 13.36 -5.00
C GLY A 1034 -10.46 14.72 -5.43
N SER A 1035 -11.34 15.69 -5.34
CA SER A 1035 -11.11 17.12 -5.55
C SER A 1035 -10.20 17.75 -4.50
N GLY A 1036 -9.09 18.42 -4.84
CA GLY A 1036 -8.37 19.29 -3.91
C GLY A 1036 -8.71 20.75 -4.20
N TRP A 1037 -8.95 21.56 -3.18
CA TRP A 1037 -9.12 23.01 -3.36
C TRP A 1037 -8.40 23.79 -2.29
N VAL A 1038 -7.80 24.89 -2.74
CA VAL A 1038 -6.93 25.73 -1.94
C VAL A 1038 -7.49 27.12 -1.93
N TYR A 1039 -7.61 27.71 -0.75
CA TYR A 1039 -8.07 29.07 -0.58
C TYR A 1039 -7.08 29.86 0.29
N ILE A 1040 -6.72 31.05 -0.16
CA ILE A 1040 -6.00 32.08 0.57
C ILE A 1040 -7.06 33.01 1.13
N ILE A 1041 -7.19 33.04 2.45
CA ILE A 1041 -8.19 33.83 3.16
C ILE A 1041 -7.54 34.62 4.29
N ASP A 1042 -8.05 35.80 4.58
CA ASP A 1042 -7.71 36.50 5.81
C ASP A 1042 -8.43 35.85 7.00
N GLY A 1043 -7.69 35.34 7.98
CA GLY A 1043 -8.25 34.64 9.14
C GLY A 1043 -9.13 35.51 10.02
N VAL A 1044 -8.93 36.83 10.01
CA VAL A 1044 -9.77 37.76 10.80
C VAL A 1044 -11.14 37.94 10.14
N THR A 1045 -11.20 38.17 8.82
CA THR A 1045 -12.44 38.56 8.13
C THR A 1045 -13.08 37.51 7.22
N GLY A 1046 -12.36 36.43 6.92
CA GLY A 1046 -12.71 35.43 5.92
C GLY A 1046 -12.63 35.96 4.48
N SER A 1047 -12.06 37.14 4.28
CA SER A 1047 -11.99 37.77 2.97
C SER A 1047 -10.93 37.13 2.08
N GLY A 1048 -11.20 37.07 0.78
CA GLY A 1048 -10.16 36.86 -0.23
C GLY A 1048 -9.25 38.08 -0.42
N PRO A 1049 -8.12 37.91 -1.11
CA PRO A 1049 -7.25 39.02 -1.47
C PRO A 1049 -7.94 40.00 -2.44
N THR A 1050 -7.67 41.30 -2.30
CA THR A 1050 -8.18 42.35 -3.21
C THR A 1050 -7.21 42.76 -4.31
N ILE A 1051 -6.02 42.16 -4.31
CA ILE A 1051 -4.97 42.33 -5.34
C ILE A 1051 -4.45 40.95 -5.74
N ALA A 1052 -3.74 40.86 -6.87
CA ALA A 1052 -3.20 39.59 -7.36
C ALA A 1052 -2.32 38.91 -6.30
N ALA A 1053 -2.65 37.66 -5.97
CA ALA A 1053 -1.95 36.85 -4.98
C ALA A 1053 -1.38 35.54 -5.56
N LEU A 1054 -1.71 35.23 -6.82
CA LEU A 1054 -1.28 34.05 -7.57
C LEU A 1054 -0.83 34.48 -8.96
N ASP A 1055 0.21 33.84 -9.48
CA ASP A 1055 0.64 33.95 -10.88
C ASP A 1055 -0.36 33.17 -11.74
N THR A 1056 -1.22 33.89 -12.45
CA THR A 1056 -2.31 33.34 -13.25
C THR A 1056 -1.96 33.22 -14.72
N ASN A 1057 -0.92 33.90 -15.18
CA ASN A 1057 -0.48 33.94 -16.57
C ASN A 1057 0.78 33.08 -16.83
N SER A 1058 1.38 32.52 -15.77
CA SER A 1058 2.59 31.68 -15.79
C SER A 1058 3.85 32.38 -16.30
N ASP A 1059 3.94 33.71 -16.18
CA ASP A 1059 5.13 34.49 -16.53
C ASP A 1059 6.20 34.49 -15.43
N GLY A 1060 5.88 33.90 -14.27
CA GLY A 1060 6.74 33.79 -13.10
C GLY A 1060 6.61 34.95 -12.12
N LEU A 1061 5.90 36.03 -12.46
CA LEU A 1061 5.70 37.20 -11.62
C LEU A 1061 4.28 37.24 -11.07
N ILE A 1062 4.07 37.97 -9.97
CA ILE A 1062 2.73 38.32 -9.47
C ILE A 1062 2.61 39.83 -9.56
N ASN A 1063 1.76 40.32 -10.46
CA ASN A 1063 1.61 41.74 -10.74
C ASN A 1063 0.19 42.11 -11.26
N ASP A 1064 -0.01 43.36 -11.66
CA ASP A 1064 -1.34 43.86 -12.09
C ASP A 1064 -1.86 43.25 -13.40
N THR A 1065 -1.05 42.45 -14.11
CA THR A 1065 -1.50 41.67 -15.27
C THR A 1065 -2.13 40.34 -14.88
N ASP A 1066 -2.00 39.93 -13.62
CA ASP A 1066 -2.66 38.75 -13.08
C ASP A 1066 -4.10 39.04 -12.66
N VAL A 1067 -4.94 38.01 -12.78
CA VAL A 1067 -6.32 38.08 -12.31
C VAL A 1067 -6.34 38.00 -10.79
N VAL A 1068 -7.15 38.84 -10.13
CA VAL A 1068 -7.34 38.81 -8.68
C VAL A 1068 -8.14 37.57 -8.27
N VAL A 1069 -7.41 36.51 -7.93
CA VAL A 1069 -7.94 35.25 -7.41
C VAL A 1069 -7.24 34.88 -6.11
N GLY A 1070 -7.97 34.18 -5.24
CA GLY A 1070 -7.51 33.75 -3.92
C GLY A 1070 -7.51 32.24 -3.76
N GLY A 1071 -7.54 31.45 -4.84
CA GLY A 1071 -7.59 30.01 -4.73
C GLY A 1071 -7.43 29.30 -6.07
N TYR A 1072 -7.14 28.00 -6.00
CA TYR A 1072 -6.94 27.14 -7.17
C TYR A 1072 -7.37 25.70 -6.89
N ARG A 1073 -7.64 24.94 -7.96
CA ARG A 1073 -7.90 23.49 -7.87
C ARG A 1073 -6.57 22.75 -7.81
N ASP A 1074 -6.50 21.76 -6.94
CA ASP A 1074 -5.32 20.92 -6.76
C ASP A 1074 -5.69 19.43 -6.88
N ALA A 1075 -4.69 18.59 -7.12
CA ALA A 1075 -4.84 17.14 -6.97
C ALA A 1075 -4.77 16.76 -5.48
N VAL A 1076 -5.43 15.67 -5.09
CA VAL A 1076 -5.34 15.11 -3.73
C VAL A 1076 -4.44 13.88 -3.77
N ASP A 1077 -3.29 14.01 -4.41
CA ASP A 1077 -2.30 12.95 -4.57
C ASP A 1077 -1.20 13.00 -3.48
N GLY A 1078 -1.47 13.76 -2.40
CA GLY A 1078 -0.47 14.07 -1.37
C GLY A 1078 0.65 15.00 -1.85
N ARG A 1079 0.62 15.48 -3.10
CA ARG A 1079 1.66 16.31 -3.71
C ARG A 1079 1.19 17.77 -3.79
N PRO A 1080 1.85 18.71 -3.10
CA PRO A 1080 1.51 20.11 -3.23
C PRO A 1080 2.04 20.63 -4.57
N SER A 1081 1.19 21.32 -5.31
CA SER A 1081 1.62 22.23 -6.37
C SER A 1081 2.32 23.43 -5.73
N PRO A 1082 3.59 23.74 -6.05
CA PRO A 1082 4.29 24.86 -5.43
C PRO A 1082 3.63 26.18 -5.86
N ILE A 1083 3.30 27.04 -4.89
CA ILE A 1083 3.02 28.45 -5.17
C ILE A 1083 4.38 29.08 -5.53
N ARG A 1084 4.58 29.41 -6.80
CA ARG A 1084 5.78 30.15 -7.24
C ARG A 1084 5.58 31.62 -6.92
N LEU A 1085 6.38 32.12 -5.97
CA LEU A 1085 6.48 33.55 -5.68
C LEU A 1085 7.84 34.03 -6.21
N GLN A 1086 7.86 34.79 -7.30
CA GLN A 1086 9.09 35.44 -7.76
C GLN A 1086 8.96 36.95 -7.49
N SER A 1087 9.90 37.49 -6.71
CA SER A 1087 9.99 38.92 -6.43
C SER A 1087 10.61 39.62 -7.64
N PRO A 1088 10.06 40.77 -8.11
CA PRO A 1088 10.78 41.66 -9.01
C PRO A 1088 12.06 42.13 -8.33
N ALA A 1089 13.13 42.27 -9.11
CA ALA A 1089 14.51 42.40 -8.64
C ALA A 1089 14.82 43.63 -7.75
N ASN A 1090 13.89 44.55 -7.51
CA ASN A 1090 14.24 45.88 -6.97
C ASN A 1090 13.41 46.37 -5.75
N SER A 1091 12.50 45.58 -5.15
CA SER A 1091 11.73 45.99 -3.95
C SER A 1091 11.20 44.78 -3.12
N ASN A 1092 11.85 44.42 -2.01
CA ASN A 1092 11.67 43.15 -1.26
C ASN A 1092 10.36 42.96 -0.43
N ARG A 1093 9.17 43.36 -0.89
CA ARG A 1093 7.90 43.12 -0.16
C ARG A 1093 6.71 42.87 -1.09
N LEU A 1094 6.07 41.71 -1.00
CA LEU A 1094 4.75 41.47 -1.60
C LEU A 1094 3.70 41.97 -0.59
N CYS A 1095 2.85 42.91 -1.00
CA CYS A 1095 1.69 43.29 -0.20
C CYS A 1095 0.49 42.44 -0.61
N ILE A 1096 -0.31 41.99 0.36
CA ILE A 1096 -1.65 41.45 0.13
C ILE A 1096 -2.64 42.33 0.91
N GLU A 1097 -3.72 42.75 0.26
CA GLU A 1097 -4.72 43.67 0.81
C GLU A 1097 -6.08 43.00 1.01
N THR A 1098 -6.81 43.48 2.02
CA THR A 1098 -8.24 43.19 2.22
C THR A 1098 -8.98 44.47 2.61
N ALA A 1099 -10.31 44.42 2.66
CA ALA A 1099 -11.14 45.54 3.11
C ALA A 1099 -10.87 46.01 4.56
N GLN A 1100 -10.15 45.24 5.40
CA GLN A 1100 -9.79 45.62 6.78
C GLN A 1100 -8.27 45.73 7.03
N SER A 1101 -7.43 45.23 6.13
CA SER A 1101 -5.96 45.28 6.25
C SER A 1101 -5.36 45.98 5.04
N ILE A 1102 -4.71 47.13 5.27
CA ILE A 1102 -3.95 47.86 4.25
C ILE A 1102 -2.51 47.32 4.24
N CYS A 1103 -2.11 46.67 3.14
CA CYS A 1103 -0.75 46.20 2.86
C CYS A 1103 -0.17 45.26 3.93
N THR A 1104 -0.69 44.02 4.07
CA THR A 1104 0.05 42.99 4.81
C THR A 1104 1.30 42.65 4.02
N GLN A 1105 2.44 43.17 4.47
CA GLN A 1105 3.73 42.99 3.84
C GLN A 1105 4.27 41.59 4.14
N ILE A 1106 4.28 40.72 3.14
CA ILE A 1106 5.11 39.52 3.12
C ILE A 1106 6.55 40.01 2.94
N ARG A 1107 7.24 40.18 4.08
CA ARG A 1107 8.67 40.49 4.12
C ARG A 1107 9.47 39.27 3.70
N LEU A 1108 10.01 39.30 2.49
CA LEU A 1108 11.10 38.42 2.08
C LEU A 1108 12.41 39.09 2.54
N GLN A 1109 12.81 38.91 3.80
CA GLN A 1109 14.02 39.54 4.33
C GLN A 1109 15.25 38.64 4.18
N CYS A 1110 16.31 39.19 3.57
CA CYS A 1110 17.66 38.63 3.48
C CYS A 1110 18.39 38.47 4.84
N GLY A 1111 17.67 38.44 5.97
CA GLY A 1111 18.22 38.36 7.32
C GLY A 1111 18.30 36.96 7.93
N GLN A 1112 17.86 35.90 7.22
CA GLN A 1112 18.02 34.50 7.67
C GLN A 1112 19.25 33.79 7.08
N LEU A 1113 20.13 34.52 6.39
CA LEU A 1113 21.41 34.04 5.87
C LEU A 1113 22.50 34.98 6.38
N GLY A 1114 23.52 34.43 7.04
CA GLY A 1114 24.66 35.18 7.57
C GLY A 1114 25.34 36.08 6.52
N ALA A 1115 25.93 37.15 7.04
CA ALA A 1115 26.09 38.45 6.39
C ALA A 1115 27.22 38.59 5.35
N ALA A 1116 27.04 39.67 4.54
CA ALA A 1116 28.06 40.51 3.91
C ALA A 1116 28.76 40.01 2.63
N ALA A 1117 28.01 39.98 1.51
CA ALA A 1117 28.38 40.56 0.20
C ALA A 1117 27.42 40.03 -0.90
N CYS A 1118 26.39 40.80 -1.27
CA CYS A 1118 25.55 40.48 -2.43
C CYS A 1118 26.04 41.25 -3.66
N PRO A 1119 26.62 40.55 -4.65
CA PRO A 1119 26.31 40.85 -6.04
C PRO A 1119 26.10 39.54 -6.83
N VAL A 1120 24.98 38.84 -6.64
CA VAL A 1120 24.52 37.83 -7.61
C VAL A 1120 23.00 37.59 -7.53
N THR A 1121 22.45 37.26 -8.70
CA THR A 1121 21.05 37.04 -9.12
C THR A 1121 20.20 36.17 -8.17
N PRO A 1122 18.87 36.44 -8.09
CA PRO A 1122 17.98 35.86 -7.08
C PRO A 1122 17.80 34.35 -7.28
N THR A 1123 18.02 33.59 -6.21
CA THR A 1123 17.72 32.15 -6.14
C THR A 1123 16.42 31.95 -5.36
N ALA A 1124 15.50 31.12 -5.87
CA ALA A 1124 14.19 30.90 -5.28
C ALA A 1124 14.31 30.21 -3.91
N GLY A 1125 13.83 30.89 -2.86
CA GLY A 1125 13.73 30.31 -1.52
C GLY A 1125 12.35 29.67 -1.31
N ILE A 1126 12.32 28.40 -0.92
CA ILE A 1126 11.13 27.72 -0.41
C ILE A 1126 11.24 27.72 1.12
N LYS A 1127 10.17 28.07 1.86
CA LYS A 1127 9.97 27.66 3.25
C LYS A 1127 9.01 26.47 3.21
N SER A 1128 9.57 25.26 3.28
CA SER A 1128 8.85 23.98 3.22
C SER A 1128 8.08 23.70 1.91
N ARG A 1129 8.38 22.58 1.26
CA ARG A 1129 7.28 21.81 0.68
C ARG A 1129 6.70 21.02 1.85
N SER A 1130 5.71 21.56 2.56
CA SER A 1130 4.80 20.72 3.34
C SER A 1130 4.02 19.91 2.32
N TRP A 1131 4.43 18.67 2.10
CA TRP A 1131 3.62 17.77 1.29
C TRP A 1131 2.27 17.64 1.98
N ARG A 1132 1.19 17.74 1.21
CA ARG A 1132 -0.17 17.80 1.75
C ARG A 1132 -0.52 16.48 2.39
N GLN A 1133 -0.17 16.47 3.65
CA GLN A 1133 -0.66 15.70 4.76
C GLN A 1133 -2.02 15.10 4.49
N LEU A 1134 -2.11 13.79 4.39
CA LEU A 1134 -3.40 13.10 4.46
C LEU A 1134 -3.63 12.69 5.92
N PHE A 1135 -3.65 13.69 6.81
CA PHE A 1135 -4.38 13.76 8.07
C PHE A 1135 -4.14 15.13 8.72
N MET A 1136 -5.00 15.46 9.69
CA MET A 1136 -5.00 16.66 10.52
C MET A 1136 -3.65 16.87 11.25
N ARG A 1137 -2.75 17.73 10.77
CA ARG A 1137 -1.71 18.35 11.63
C ARG A 1137 -2.44 19.10 12.69
#